data_AF-A0A1E5RNL8-F1
#
_entry.id   AF-A0A1E5RNL8-F1
#
_cell.length_a   1.000
_cell.length_b   1.000
_cell.length_c   1.000
_cell.angle_alpha   90.00
_cell.angle_beta   90.00
_cell.angle_gamma   90.00
#
_symmetry.space_group_name_H-M   'P 1'
#
loop_
_entity.id
_entity.type
_entity.pdbx_description
1 polymer ?
#
loop_
_entity_poly.entity_id
_entity_poly.type
_entity_poly.pdbx_seq_one_letter_code
_entity_poly.pdbx_strand_id
1 'polypeptide(L)'
;MLIQGFKTQSSLTIGNIDRYVVKYKLHDGNINHISEYLNASSVLKIKIHNLVHISLRAAGLVTGPYTLYCEVRPQNYHHHQRVFATATQPKFESNVQPQQTFHADLQLNDFSKEELTWTIDVISQVLLTCTATITYELSIEFENGAGMSSDRLYVTKMNTEDIWELPFSQLQNNALGKKDHLVILTHGLLSNLTTDMLYLKEEIEKSDPCCIVTGYSGNVCKTEKGIKYLGIKLANFIVSKTAQVQSHIKKISFIGHSLGGLVQTFAIAYIGLKFPLFFQKLQLENFITLASPLTGVLTDNPKYVQLLLAAGMLGKSGVDLGLASMDGYANECLLSLLPCAHTRNLLRRFKRRTVYANAINDGVVPLYSSCLLYLDYEDVMNSLEEYNNPEVSVQELKGEQQEFLQKNLVKPFSKAVSLWAPQATTTSEPRSIPKLSLLDTASHVLLQPVPPLAFIVNPSARPNIILHDRLYTAADIETIKTQESFQALLTKSKKSKKNLNYMLEVISGGSDDARHKEEVIASRWHKDLTWRKVVLGLEPDAHNNINVRRRFSNGYGWQVIDHLTTEHFIHPYTETATSNNFESTDDVSDFNWLLEPEKQGFFDAGATGLISSMSNLLDQWTGTTEEYDSTPTSHDGKKQKQNVYDQTLTHEDLDLLGV
;
A
#
# COMPACT_ATOMS: atom_id res chain seq x y z
N MET A 1 29.47 -19.27 30.33
CA MET A 1 28.86 -17.96 30.04
C MET A 1 27.36 -18.21 29.98
N LEU A 2 26.65 -18.07 31.10
CA LEU A 2 25.21 -18.33 31.19
C LEU A 2 24.51 -17.26 30.34
N ILE A 3 23.82 -17.68 29.27
CA ILE A 3 23.06 -16.77 28.42
C ILE A 3 21.86 -16.29 29.24
N GLN A 4 21.98 -15.13 29.90
CA GLN A 4 20.89 -14.46 30.62
C GLN A 4 19.97 -13.70 29.63
N GLY A 5 19.50 -14.36 28.57
CA GLY A 5 18.71 -13.66 27.55
C GLY A 5 18.21 -14.55 26.40
N PHE A 6 17.49 -13.94 25.48
CA PHE A 6 17.05 -14.57 24.24
C PHE A 6 17.87 -14.03 23.07
N LYS A 7 18.31 -14.92 22.18
CA LYS A 7 19.06 -14.54 20.99
C LYS A 7 18.64 -15.41 19.81
N THR A 8 18.37 -14.79 18.67
CA THR A 8 17.98 -15.49 17.44
C THR A 8 18.49 -14.75 16.22
N GLN A 9 18.70 -15.49 15.14
CA GLN A 9 19.02 -14.93 13.82
C GLN A 9 17.95 -15.38 12.83
N SER A 10 17.64 -14.51 11.89
CA SER A 10 16.66 -14.76 10.85
C SER A 10 17.03 -14.01 9.58
N SER A 11 16.40 -14.38 8.47
CA SER A 11 16.62 -13.76 7.17
C SER A 11 15.27 -13.38 6.55
N LEU A 12 15.20 -12.18 5.96
CA LEU A 12 14.01 -11.65 5.33
C LEU A 12 14.29 -11.32 3.87
N THR A 13 13.38 -11.72 2.99
CA THR A 13 13.33 -11.29 1.58
C THR A 13 12.21 -10.27 1.37
N ILE A 14 11.94 -9.90 0.13
CA ILE A 14 10.84 -8.97 -0.19
C ILE A 14 9.49 -9.48 0.32
N GLY A 15 8.73 -8.59 0.94
CA GLY A 15 7.43 -8.93 1.52
C GLY A 15 7.50 -9.86 2.72
N ASN A 16 8.69 -10.10 3.29
CA ASN A 16 8.79 -10.85 4.54
C ASN A 16 8.77 -9.94 5.78
N ILE A 17 8.09 -10.45 6.80
CA ILE A 17 8.00 -9.95 8.16
C ILE A 17 8.23 -11.12 9.11
N ASP A 18 8.99 -10.84 10.17
CA ASP A 18 9.02 -11.65 11.38
C ASP A 18 8.43 -10.85 12.54
N ARG A 19 7.42 -11.42 13.19
CA ARG A 19 6.80 -10.88 14.40
C ARG A 19 7.23 -11.68 15.61
N TYR A 20 7.79 -11.03 16.61
CA TYR A 20 8.09 -11.62 17.90
C TYR A 20 7.10 -11.11 18.94
N VAL A 21 6.37 -12.04 19.55
CA VAL A 21 5.54 -11.77 20.73
C VAL A 21 6.39 -12.09 21.94
N VAL A 22 6.77 -11.06 22.69
CA VAL A 22 7.60 -11.16 23.90
C VAL A 22 6.68 -11.04 25.09
N LYS A 23 6.67 -12.06 25.95
CA LYS A 23 5.91 -12.10 27.19
C LYS A 23 6.86 -12.21 28.37
N TYR A 24 6.62 -11.43 29.40
CA TYR A 24 7.37 -11.53 30.65
C TYR A 24 6.42 -11.66 31.83
N LYS A 25 6.58 -12.75 32.59
CA LYS A 25 5.78 -13.01 33.78
C LYS A 25 6.35 -12.28 34.99
N LEU A 26 5.70 -11.18 35.38
CA LEU A 26 6.09 -10.36 36.52
C LEU A 26 5.88 -11.10 37.85
N HIS A 27 4.71 -11.70 38.07
CA HIS A 27 4.40 -12.41 39.31
C HIS A 27 3.35 -13.51 39.11
N ASP A 28 3.22 -14.40 40.10
CA ASP A 28 2.28 -15.52 40.13
C ASP A 28 1.02 -15.19 40.97
N GLY A 29 0.55 -13.94 40.90
CA GLY A 29 -0.55 -13.43 41.75
C GLY A 29 -0.13 -12.94 43.15
N ASN A 30 1.12 -13.17 43.59
CA ASN A 30 1.66 -12.64 44.85
C ASN A 30 2.65 -11.49 44.60
N ILE A 31 2.22 -10.26 44.89
CA ILE A 31 2.97 -9.02 44.62
C ILE A 31 4.10 -8.79 45.64
N ASN A 32 4.02 -9.41 46.83
CA ASN A 32 4.90 -9.10 47.96
C ASN A 32 6.37 -9.51 47.74
N HIS A 33 6.65 -10.42 46.80
CA HIS A 33 8.01 -10.89 46.50
C HIS A 33 8.65 -10.21 45.28
N ILE A 34 7.92 -9.33 44.57
CA ILE A 34 8.42 -8.72 43.32
C ILE A 34 9.68 -7.89 43.57
N SER A 35 9.73 -7.15 44.69
CA SER A 35 10.87 -6.31 45.05
C SER A 35 12.17 -7.07 45.34
N GLU A 36 12.11 -8.41 45.47
CA GLU A 36 13.29 -9.25 45.70
C GLU A 36 14.11 -9.47 44.43
N TYR A 37 13.49 -9.36 43.24
CA TYR A 37 14.15 -9.65 41.95
C TYR A 37 13.88 -8.62 40.84
N LEU A 38 12.93 -7.72 41.03
CA LEU A 38 12.66 -6.58 40.13
C LEU A 38 12.66 -5.27 40.91
N ASN A 39 13.18 -4.22 40.28
CA ASN A 39 13.08 -2.85 40.77
C ASN A 39 12.43 -1.96 39.70
N ALA A 40 12.10 -0.72 40.07
CA ALA A 40 11.45 0.23 39.15
C ALA A 40 12.28 0.58 37.90
N SER A 41 13.57 0.25 37.90
CA SER A 41 14.51 0.45 36.79
C SER A 41 14.82 -0.85 36.02
N SER A 42 14.13 -1.95 36.31
CA SER A 42 14.34 -3.23 35.63
C SER A 42 13.83 -3.16 34.19
N VAL A 43 14.73 -3.43 33.25
CA VAL A 43 14.52 -3.26 31.81
C VAL A 43 15.04 -4.47 31.04
N LEU A 44 14.25 -4.92 30.06
CA LEU A 44 14.72 -5.80 28.99
C LEU A 44 15.21 -4.93 27.83
N LYS A 45 16.49 -5.06 27.47
CA LYS A 45 17.08 -4.40 26.31
C LYS A 45 16.93 -5.26 25.07
N ILE A 46 16.26 -4.70 24.08
CA ILE A 46 16.15 -5.28 22.74
C ILE A 46 17.24 -4.68 21.86
N LYS A 47 17.91 -5.54 21.10
CA LYS A 47 18.84 -5.17 20.04
C LYS A 47 18.48 -5.93 18.77
N ILE A 48 18.26 -5.20 17.68
CA ILE A 48 18.03 -5.78 16.35
C ILE A 48 19.15 -5.29 15.45
N HIS A 49 20.08 -6.19 15.11
CA HIS A 49 21.26 -5.86 14.34
C HIS A 49 21.17 -6.41 12.92
N ASN A 50 21.31 -5.53 11.94
CA ASN A 50 21.35 -5.92 10.54
C ASN A 50 22.75 -6.49 10.19
N LEU A 51 22.83 -7.78 9.90
CA LEU A 51 24.08 -8.51 9.69
C LEU A 51 24.64 -8.35 8.27
N VAL A 52 23.92 -7.69 7.36
CA VAL A 52 24.40 -7.47 5.99
C VAL A 52 25.72 -6.70 6.02
N HIS A 53 26.66 -7.09 5.16
CA HIS A 53 28.00 -6.53 5.14
C HIS A 53 28.00 -5.03 4.77
N ILE A 54 28.86 -4.25 5.42
CA ILE A 54 28.91 -2.79 5.25
C ILE A 54 29.20 -2.33 3.82
N SER A 55 29.88 -3.14 3.00
CA SER A 55 30.13 -2.80 1.59
C SER A 55 28.84 -2.59 0.80
N LEU A 56 27.77 -3.31 1.17
CA LEU A 56 26.46 -3.18 0.53
C LEU A 56 25.70 -1.91 0.97
N ARG A 57 26.25 -1.16 1.94
CA ARG A 57 25.78 0.18 2.30
C ARG A 57 26.16 1.23 1.24
N ALA A 58 27.30 1.03 0.56
CA ALA A 58 27.83 1.94 -0.46
C ALA A 58 27.60 1.45 -1.90
N ALA A 59 27.32 0.15 -2.10
CA ALA A 59 27.08 -0.43 -3.41
C ALA A 59 25.76 0.04 -4.07
N GLY A 60 24.81 0.59 -3.30
CA GLY A 60 23.60 1.23 -3.81
C GLY A 60 23.62 2.72 -3.51
N LEU A 61 23.72 3.56 -4.55
CA LEU A 61 23.68 5.04 -4.47
C LEU A 61 22.41 5.62 -3.82
N VAL A 62 21.44 4.76 -3.49
CA VAL A 62 20.28 5.01 -2.65
C VAL A 62 20.16 3.81 -1.72
N THR A 63 20.32 4.03 -0.40
CA THR A 63 19.99 3.10 0.72
C THR A 63 19.55 1.71 0.26
N GLY A 64 20.51 0.87 -0.17
CA GLY A 64 20.25 -0.36 -0.94
C GLY A 64 19.18 -1.27 -0.31
N PRO A 65 18.67 -2.28 -1.05
CA PRO A 65 17.48 -3.07 -0.66
C PRO A 65 17.61 -3.74 0.71
N TYR A 66 18.82 -3.77 1.28
CA TYR A 66 19.20 -4.40 2.53
C TYR A 66 18.86 -3.61 3.81
N THR A 67 17.73 -2.89 3.83
CA THR A 67 17.29 -2.11 4.99
C THR A 67 16.12 -2.80 5.70
N LEU A 68 15.98 -2.57 7.01
CA LEU A 68 14.88 -3.11 7.82
C LEU A 68 14.08 -1.99 8.44
N TYR A 69 12.76 -2.18 8.48
CA TYR A 69 11.88 -1.46 9.39
C TYR A 69 11.74 -2.29 10.67
N CYS A 70 11.98 -1.68 11.82
CA CYS A 70 11.85 -2.33 13.12
C CYS A 70 10.91 -1.53 14.00
N GLU A 71 9.97 -2.20 14.68
CA GLU A 71 9.12 -1.56 15.67
C GLU A 71 8.90 -2.44 16.90
N VAL A 72 8.65 -1.79 18.03
CA VAL A 72 8.36 -2.40 19.32
C VAL A 72 7.19 -1.65 19.94
N ARG A 73 6.13 -2.38 20.24
CA ARG A 73 4.91 -1.83 20.87
C ARG A 73 4.38 -2.74 21.96
N PRO A 74 3.78 -2.20 23.04
CA PRO A 74 2.95 -2.97 23.95
C PRO A 74 1.75 -3.59 23.21
N GLN A 75 1.30 -4.77 23.63
CA GLN A 75 0.16 -5.46 23.00
C GLN A 75 -1.14 -4.63 23.03
N ASN A 76 -1.31 -3.82 24.07
CA ASN A 76 -2.49 -2.97 24.26
C ASN A 76 -2.38 -1.59 23.59
N TYR A 77 -1.33 -1.33 22.80
CA TYR A 77 -1.20 -0.06 22.10
C TYR A 77 -2.28 0.10 21.02
N HIS A 78 -2.99 1.23 21.05
CA HIS A 78 -3.89 1.67 20.00
C HIS A 78 -3.64 3.14 19.68
N HIS A 79 -3.69 3.55 18.41
CA HIS A 79 -3.43 4.93 18.03
C HIS A 79 -4.53 5.91 18.49
N HIS A 80 -5.72 5.44 18.86
CA HIS A 80 -6.74 6.29 19.53
C HIS A 80 -6.51 6.49 21.02
N GLN A 81 -5.57 5.76 21.63
CA GLN A 81 -5.27 5.92 23.04
C GLN A 81 -4.24 7.03 23.23
N ARG A 82 -4.49 7.91 24.20
CA ARG A 82 -3.48 8.86 24.64
C ARG A 82 -2.41 8.15 25.49
N VAL A 83 -1.16 8.28 25.11
CA VAL A 83 -0.02 7.62 25.77
C VAL A 83 0.75 8.66 26.59
N PHE A 84 0.67 8.54 27.91
CA PHE A 84 1.32 9.49 28.84
C PHE A 84 2.72 9.04 29.27
N ALA A 85 2.88 7.74 29.56
CA ALA A 85 4.13 7.21 30.08
C ALA A 85 5.10 6.87 28.95
N THR A 86 6.34 7.36 29.03
CA THR A 86 7.42 7.03 28.09
C THR A 86 7.64 5.52 27.96
N ALA A 87 7.43 4.77 29.05
CA ALA A 87 7.51 3.31 29.10
C ALA A 87 6.52 2.60 28.15
N THR A 88 5.39 3.25 27.86
CA THR A 88 4.31 2.70 27.02
C THR A 88 4.33 3.25 25.60
N GLN A 89 5.25 4.18 25.29
CA GLN A 89 5.39 4.73 23.95
C GLN A 89 6.01 3.69 23.02
N PRO A 90 5.46 3.51 21.80
CA PRO A 90 6.07 2.64 20.81
C PRO A 90 7.42 3.20 20.37
N LYS A 91 8.39 2.31 20.12
CA LYS A 91 9.69 2.66 19.55
C LYS A 91 9.78 2.03 18.16
N PHE A 92 10.26 2.78 17.18
CA PHE A 92 10.44 2.26 15.82
C PHE A 92 11.59 2.98 15.12
N GLU A 93 12.18 2.30 14.15
CA GLU A 93 13.18 2.84 13.23
C GLU A 93 12.81 2.39 11.83
N SER A 94 12.75 3.36 10.91
CA SER A 94 12.31 3.08 9.55
C SER A 94 13.44 2.47 8.72
N ASN A 95 14.68 2.86 8.98
CA ASN A 95 15.77 2.57 8.07
C ASN A 95 17.00 2.00 8.81
N VAL A 96 16.87 0.77 9.31
CA VAL A 96 18.01 0.05 9.89
C VAL A 96 18.89 -0.49 8.77
N GLN A 97 19.98 0.23 8.48
CA GLN A 97 20.92 -0.06 7.40
C GLN A 97 21.85 -1.24 7.71
N PRO A 98 22.59 -1.79 6.73
CA PRO A 98 23.62 -2.80 6.97
C PRO A 98 24.59 -2.41 8.09
N GLN A 99 24.87 -3.35 9.01
CA GLN A 99 25.66 -3.17 10.24
C GLN A 99 25.10 -2.15 11.24
N GLN A 100 23.88 -1.65 11.05
CA GLN A 100 23.20 -0.81 12.04
C GLN A 100 22.41 -1.65 13.02
N THR A 101 22.29 -1.15 14.25
CA THR A 101 21.50 -1.77 15.31
C THR A 101 20.36 -0.84 15.72
N PHE A 102 19.15 -1.38 15.79
CA PHE A 102 18.02 -0.76 16.45
C PHE A 102 17.96 -1.19 17.92
N HIS A 103 17.72 -0.23 18.80
CA HIS A 103 17.67 -0.44 20.25
C HIS A 103 16.30 -0.04 20.81
N ALA A 104 15.74 -0.88 21.67
CA ALA A 104 14.52 -0.57 22.41
C ALA A 104 14.59 -1.12 23.84
N ASP A 105 13.82 -0.51 24.74
CA ASP A 105 13.81 -0.86 26.16
C ASP A 105 12.39 -1.25 26.53
N LEU A 106 12.20 -2.44 27.09
CA LEU A 106 10.92 -2.87 27.66
C LEU A 106 10.98 -2.69 29.17
N GLN A 107 10.13 -1.79 29.67
CA GLN A 107 10.06 -1.48 31.09
C GLN A 107 9.23 -2.53 31.84
N LEU A 108 9.75 -3.06 32.94
CA LEU A 108 9.10 -4.08 33.76
C LEU A 108 8.49 -3.47 35.04
N ASN A 109 7.78 -2.35 34.89
CA ASN A 109 7.34 -1.51 35.99
C ASN A 109 5.81 -1.47 36.20
N ASP A 110 5.05 -2.14 35.34
CA ASP A 110 3.59 -2.23 35.46
C ASP A 110 3.18 -3.47 36.27
N PHE A 111 3.39 -3.41 37.59
CA PHE A 111 3.07 -4.49 38.54
C PHE A 111 1.56 -4.69 38.76
N SER A 112 0.70 -3.92 38.09
CA SER A 112 -0.75 -4.18 38.09
C SER A 112 -1.11 -5.42 37.28
N LYS A 113 -0.19 -5.90 36.43
CA LYS A 113 -0.37 -7.05 35.56
C LYS A 113 0.53 -8.20 35.99
N GLU A 114 0.00 -9.41 35.88
CA GLU A 114 0.78 -10.63 36.08
C GLU A 114 1.78 -10.88 34.94
N GLU A 115 1.38 -10.56 33.71
CA GLU A 115 2.16 -10.74 32.48
C GLU A 115 2.18 -9.43 31.68
N LEU A 116 3.36 -9.06 31.20
CA LEU A 116 3.53 -7.98 30.23
C LEU A 116 3.83 -8.58 28.86
N THR A 117 3.15 -8.06 27.84
CA THR A 117 3.29 -8.52 26.45
C THR A 117 3.63 -7.38 25.52
N TRP A 118 4.64 -7.59 24.68
CA TRP A 118 5.05 -6.70 23.61
C TRP A 118 5.07 -7.44 22.28
N THR A 119 4.88 -6.68 21.22
CA THR A 119 5.02 -7.12 19.84
C THR A 119 6.20 -6.37 19.23
N ILE A 120 7.14 -7.14 18.67
CA ILE A 120 8.29 -6.65 17.92
C ILE A 120 8.09 -7.10 16.47
N ASP A 121 8.01 -6.15 15.54
CA ASP A 121 7.94 -6.47 14.11
C ASP A 121 9.26 -6.08 13.44
N VAL A 122 9.86 -7.04 12.74
CA VAL A 122 11.02 -6.84 11.87
C VAL A 122 10.58 -7.07 10.45
N ILE A 123 10.58 -6.01 9.65
CA ILE A 123 9.98 -5.99 8.33
C ILE A 123 11.05 -5.65 7.30
N SER A 124 11.09 -6.44 6.22
CA SER A 124 11.92 -6.15 5.06
C SER A 124 11.48 -4.86 4.37
N GLN A 125 12.44 -3.97 4.11
CA GLN A 125 12.27 -2.80 3.24
C GLN A 125 12.76 -3.10 1.81
N VAL A 126 13.09 -4.35 1.48
CA VAL A 126 13.47 -4.73 0.12
C VAL A 126 12.35 -4.33 -0.83
N LEU A 127 12.73 -3.63 -1.89
CA LEU A 127 11.88 -3.24 -3.00
C LEU A 127 12.49 -3.76 -4.28
N LEU A 128 11.65 -4.22 -5.20
CA LEU A 128 12.02 -4.49 -6.59
C LEU A 128 13.04 -5.61 -6.81
N THR A 129 13.38 -6.41 -5.80
CA THR A 129 14.23 -7.58 -5.98
C THR A 129 13.68 -8.75 -5.17
N CYS A 130 13.61 -9.91 -5.80
CA CYS A 130 13.24 -11.16 -5.13
C CYS A 130 14.45 -11.95 -4.62
N THR A 131 15.66 -11.50 -4.95
CA THR A 131 16.92 -12.21 -4.63
C THR A 131 17.59 -11.64 -3.40
N ALA A 132 17.43 -10.33 -3.14
CA ALA A 132 18.01 -9.70 -1.97
C ALA A 132 17.45 -10.30 -0.68
N THR A 133 18.38 -10.73 0.15
CA THR A 133 18.09 -11.30 1.47
C THR A 133 18.80 -10.48 2.53
N ILE A 134 18.06 -10.14 3.59
CA ILE A 134 18.58 -9.40 4.73
C ILE A 134 18.62 -10.33 5.93
N THR A 135 19.82 -10.69 6.36
CA THR A 135 20.01 -11.43 7.61
C THR A 135 20.12 -10.44 8.77
N TYR A 136 19.44 -10.72 9.87
CA TYR A 136 19.49 -9.93 11.08
C TYR A 136 19.57 -10.81 12.32
N GLU A 137 19.99 -10.20 13.41
CA GLU A 137 20.07 -10.80 14.74
C GLU A 137 19.18 -10.02 15.71
N LEU A 138 18.31 -10.72 16.44
CA LEU A 138 17.56 -10.17 17.56
C LEU A 138 18.15 -10.71 18.86
N SER A 139 18.54 -9.83 19.78
CA SER A 139 18.85 -10.17 21.16
C SER A 139 17.97 -9.42 22.16
N ILE A 140 17.58 -10.11 23.24
CA ILE A 140 16.85 -9.57 24.38
C ILE A 140 17.67 -9.90 25.62
N GLU A 141 18.20 -8.88 26.27
CA GLU A 141 19.15 -8.99 27.39
C GLU A 141 18.62 -8.23 28.60
N PHE A 142 18.90 -8.73 29.80
CA PHE A 142 18.61 -8.01 31.04
C PHE A 142 19.70 -6.98 31.32
N GLU A 143 19.33 -5.71 31.55
CA GLU A 143 20.31 -4.66 31.78
C GLU A 143 20.77 -4.59 33.24
N ASN A 144 19.85 -4.64 34.20
CA ASN A 144 20.16 -4.48 35.63
C ASN A 144 19.05 -5.11 36.50
N GLY A 145 19.34 -6.27 37.09
CA GLY A 145 18.47 -6.90 38.09
C GLY A 145 19.04 -8.21 38.60
N ALA A 146 19.55 -8.22 39.83
CA ALA A 146 19.85 -9.47 40.52
C ALA A 146 18.53 -10.24 40.69
N GLY A 147 18.39 -11.41 40.05
CA GLY A 147 17.19 -12.25 40.15
C GLY A 147 16.29 -12.31 38.92
N MET A 148 16.62 -11.59 37.84
CA MET A 148 15.87 -11.72 36.57
C MET A 148 16.16 -13.10 35.93
N SER A 149 15.18 -14.00 35.95
CA SER A 149 15.30 -15.34 35.34
C SER A 149 14.81 -15.34 33.88
N SER A 150 15.56 -16.04 33.03
CA SER A 150 15.11 -16.39 31.67
C SER A 150 13.83 -17.22 31.68
N ASP A 151 13.53 -17.94 32.76
CA ASP A 151 12.38 -18.85 32.85
C ASP A 151 11.03 -18.10 32.86
N ARG A 152 11.06 -16.79 33.12
CA ARG A 152 9.89 -15.89 33.09
C ARG A 152 9.71 -15.19 31.74
N LEU A 153 10.66 -15.33 30.81
CA LEU A 153 10.65 -14.72 29.49
C LEU A 153 10.23 -15.75 28.44
N TYR A 154 9.10 -15.49 27.77
CA TYR A 154 8.62 -16.29 26.66
C TYR A 154 8.66 -15.47 25.38
N VAL A 155 9.27 -16.00 24.33
CA VAL A 155 9.34 -15.35 23.03
C VAL A 155 8.79 -16.29 21.97
N THR A 156 7.73 -15.86 21.29
CA THR A 156 7.14 -16.61 20.17
C THR A 156 7.39 -15.85 18.88
N LYS A 157 7.95 -16.52 17.87
CA LYS A 157 8.15 -15.98 16.53
C LYS A 157 7.00 -16.42 15.62
N MET A 158 6.46 -15.48 14.85
CA MET A 158 5.53 -15.72 13.75
C MET A 158 6.17 -15.16 12.48
N ASN A 159 6.26 -15.98 11.44
CA ASN A 159 6.73 -15.53 10.14
C ASN A 159 5.56 -14.93 9.31
N THR A 160 5.84 -14.59 8.06
CA THR A 160 4.82 -14.01 7.16
C THR A 160 3.67 -14.96 6.84
N GLU A 161 3.98 -16.23 6.59
CA GLU A 161 2.97 -17.26 6.34
C GLU A 161 2.10 -17.46 7.58
N ASP A 162 2.68 -17.43 8.78
CA ASP A 162 1.93 -17.52 10.03
C ASP A 162 0.90 -16.39 10.16
N ILE A 163 1.27 -15.16 9.80
CA ILE A 163 0.41 -13.98 9.94
C ILE A 163 -0.74 -13.98 8.90
N TRP A 164 -0.50 -14.50 7.70
CA TRP A 164 -1.44 -14.41 6.57
C TRP A 164 -2.24 -15.69 6.31
N GLU A 165 -1.68 -16.88 6.58
CA GLU A 165 -2.28 -18.17 6.23
C GLU A 165 -2.87 -18.92 7.43
N LEU A 166 -2.33 -18.78 8.65
CA LEU A 166 -2.90 -19.46 9.83
C LEU A 166 -4.39 -19.19 10.05
N PRO A 167 -4.91 -17.95 9.89
CA PRO A 167 -6.34 -17.70 10.03
C PRO A 167 -7.20 -18.53 9.06
N PHE A 168 -6.71 -18.77 7.84
CA PHE A 168 -7.41 -19.63 6.86
C PHE A 168 -7.36 -21.10 7.27
N SER A 169 -6.19 -21.59 7.67
CA SER A 169 -6.03 -22.97 8.14
C SER A 169 -6.89 -23.25 9.39
N GLN A 170 -7.01 -22.28 10.29
CA GLN A 170 -7.87 -22.37 11.46
C GLN A 170 -9.36 -22.33 11.11
N LEU A 171 -9.75 -21.59 10.06
CA LEU A 171 -11.13 -21.60 9.56
C LEU A 171 -11.53 -22.94 8.95
N GLN A 172 -10.66 -23.53 8.14
CA GLN A 172 -10.90 -24.86 7.56
C GLN A 172 -11.18 -25.90 8.64
N ASN A 173 -10.49 -25.79 9.78
CA ASN A 173 -10.63 -26.70 10.92
C ASN A 173 -11.70 -26.27 11.94
N ASN A 174 -12.58 -25.29 11.61
CA ASN A 174 -13.62 -24.74 12.47
C ASN A 174 -13.12 -24.15 13.82
N ALA A 175 -11.84 -23.79 13.93
CA ALA A 175 -11.23 -23.30 15.16
C ALA A 175 -11.41 -21.79 15.38
N LEU A 176 -11.74 -21.01 14.34
CA LEU A 176 -11.74 -19.54 14.37
C LEU A 176 -13.13 -18.90 14.63
N GLY A 177 -14.15 -19.70 14.96
CA GLY A 177 -15.54 -19.23 15.03
C GLY A 177 -16.14 -18.89 13.67
N LYS A 178 -17.27 -18.17 13.64
CA LYS A 178 -18.00 -17.84 12.41
C LYS A 178 -17.39 -16.62 11.71
N LYS A 179 -16.43 -16.86 10.80
CA LYS A 179 -16.03 -15.89 9.76
C LYS A 179 -16.86 -16.11 8.51
N ASP A 180 -17.58 -15.10 8.04
CA ASP A 180 -18.44 -15.20 6.86
C ASP A 180 -18.16 -14.15 5.77
N HIS A 181 -17.15 -13.30 5.99
CA HIS A 181 -16.80 -12.19 5.11
C HIS A 181 -15.33 -12.25 4.72
N LEU A 182 -15.07 -12.46 3.43
CA LEU A 182 -13.73 -12.46 2.85
C LEU A 182 -13.38 -11.07 2.32
N VAL A 183 -12.23 -10.53 2.69
CA VAL A 183 -11.74 -9.24 2.17
C VAL A 183 -10.44 -9.49 1.39
N ILE A 184 -10.42 -9.06 0.14
CA ILE A 184 -9.28 -9.17 -0.76
C ILE A 184 -8.55 -7.83 -0.81
N LEU A 185 -7.30 -7.82 -0.36
CA LEU A 185 -6.38 -6.70 -0.48
C LEU A 185 -5.51 -6.85 -1.72
N THR A 186 -5.20 -5.76 -2.40
CA THR A 186 -4.28 -5.76 -3.56
C THR A 186 -3.43 -4.51 -3.54
N HIS A 187 -2.10 -4.70 -3.60
CA HIS A 187 -1.11 -3.64 -3.52
C HIS A 187 -0.90 -2.93 -4.87
N GLY A 188 -0.22 -1.78 -4.82
CA GLY A 188 0.16 -0.99 -5.99
C GLY A 188 1.43 -1.42 -6.70
N LEU A 189 1.86 -0.61 -7.66
CA LEU A 189 3.15 -0.76 -8.36
C LEU A 189 4.30 -0.64 -7.35
N LEU A 190 5.37 -1.43 -7.52
CA LEU A 190 6.58 -1.40 -6.68
C LEU A 190 6.33 -1.67 -5.18
N SER A 191 5.17 -2.24 -4.86
CA SER A 191 4.75 -2.58 -3.50
C SER A 191 4.62 -4.10 -3.35
N ASN A 192 4.23 -4.56 -2.17
CA ASN A 192 3.93 -5.96 -1.88
C ASN A 192 2.71 -6.05 -0.96
N LEU A 193 2.01 -7.18 -1.00
CA LEU A 193 0.83 -7.38 -0.16
C LEU A 193 1.19 -7.50 1.32
N THR A 194 2.16 -8.35 1.62
CA THR A 194 2.32 -8.96 2.94
C THR A 194 2.88 -8.02 4.00
N THR A 195 3.65 -7.01 3.59
CA THR A 195 4.20 -5.99 4.51
C THR A 195 3.57 -4.62 4.30
N ASP A 196 3.25 -4.23 3.06
CA ASP A 196 2.75 -2.87 2.79
C ASP A 196 1.23 -2.71 3.00
N MET A 197 0.47 -3.81 3.03
CA MET A 197 -0.97 -3.80 3.34
C MET A 197 -1.27 -4.41 4.72
N LEU A 198 -0.24 -4.70 5.52
CA LEU A 198 -0.37 -5.42 6.79
C LEU A 198 -1.17 -4.62 7.83
N TYR A 199 -0.90 -3.31 7.96
CA TYR A 199 -1.64 -2.48 8.92
C TYR A 199 -3.15 -2.48 8.58
N LEU A 200 -3.49 -2.25 7.32
CA LEU A 200 -4.88 -2.28 6.85
C LEU A 200 -5.54 -3.64 7.11
N LYS A 201 -4.84 -4.76 6.85
CA LYS A 201 -5.32 -6.12 7.17
C LYS A 201 -5.72 -6.22 8.65
N GLU A 202 -4.81 -5.83 9.53
CA GLU A 202 -5.00 -5.97 10.98
C GLU A 202 -6.13 -5.10 11.51
N GLU A 203 -6.25 -3.86 11.03
CA GLU A 203 -7.32 -2.96 11.49
C GLU A 203 -8.70 -3.42 10.99
N ILE A 204 -8.80 -3.99 9.77
CA ILE A 204 -10.06 -4.60 9.30
C ILE A 204 -10.46 -5.80 10.18
N GLU A 205 -9.53 -6.73 10.43
CA GLU A 205 -9.80 -7.93 11.25
C GLU A 205 -10.15 -7.59 12.71
N LYS A 206 -9.60 -6.50 13.25
CA LYS A 206 -9.99 -5.98 14.56
C LYS A 206 -11.36 -5.33 14.55
N SER A 207 -11.69 -4.58 13.49
CA SER A 207 -12.95 -3.84 13.38
C SER A 207 -14.17 -4.74 13.20
N ASP A 208 -14.03 -5.84 12.45
CA ASP A 208 -15.08 -6.83 12.24
C ASP A 208 -14.56 -8.25 12.51
N PRO A 209 -14.91 -8.85 13.67
CA PRO A 209 -14.55 -10.21 14.01
C PRO A 209 -15.10 -11.27 13.05
N CYS A 210 -16.05 -10.96 12.15
CA CYS A 210 -16.52 -11.88 11.11
C CYS A 210 -15.67 -11.82 9.82
N CYS A 211 -14.78 -10.84 9.68
CA CYS A 211 -13.91 -10.70 8.52
C CYS A 211 -12.68 -11.61 8.60
N ILE A 212 -12.30 -12.14 7.44
CA ILE A 212 -10.97 -12.69 7.17
C ILE A 212 -10.36 -11.97 5.97
N VAL A 213 -9.10 -11.55 6.10
CA VAL A 213 -8.44 -10.71 5.10
C VAL A 213 -7.28 -11.46 4.45
N THR A 214 -7.20 -11.40 3.12
CA THR A 214 -6.13 -12.04 2.33
C THR A 214 -5.84 -11.24 1.06
N GLY A 215 -4.90 -11.72 0.25
CA GLY A 215 -4.62 -11.20 -1.08
C GLY A 215 -3.58 -12.06 -1.80
N TYR A 216 -3.33 -11.75 -3.07
CA TYR A 216 -2.33 -12.47 -3.86
C TYR A 216 -0.96 -11.80 -3.81
N SER A 217 0.02 -12.42 -3.15
CA SER A 217 1.41 -11.93 -3.06
C SER A 217 2.24 -12.21 -4.32
N GLY A 218 1.80 -13.11 -5.20
CA GLY A 218 2.60 -13.57 -6.36
C GLY A 218 2.82 -12.53 -7.47
N ASN A 219 2.19 -11.36 -7.34
CA ASN A 219 2.36 -10.19 -8.22
C ASN A 219 3.54 -9.28 -7.82
N VAL A 220 4.17 -9.51 -6.67
CA VAL A 220 5.39 -8.79 -6.25
C VAL A 220 6.48 -8.87 -7.33
N CYS A 221 7.15 -7.75 -7.60
CA CYS A 221 8.18 -7.60 -8.65
C CYS A 221 7.75 -8.01 -10.07
N LYS A 222 6.45 -8.13 -10.34
CA LYS A 222 5.89 -8.41 -11.67
C LYS A 222 4.89 -7.36 -12.10
N THR A 223 4.80 -6.26 -11.34
CA THR A 223 3.79 -5.23 -11.53
C THR A 223 3.96 -4.48 -12.85
N GLU A 224 5.11 -4.60 -13.51
CA GLU A 224 5.39 -4.09 -14.84
C GLU A 224 4.71 -4.90 -15.97
N LYS A 225 4.20 -6.11 -15.70
CA LYS A 225 3.63 -7.02 -16.71
C LYS A 225 2.21 -6.67 -17.19
N GLY A 226 1.62 -5.57 -16.74
CA GLY A 226 0.30 -5.11 -17.19
C GLY A 226 -0.85 -5.50 -16.26
N ILE A 227 -1.92 -4.70 -16.31
CA ILE A 227 -3.11 -4.88 -15.46
C ILE A 227 -3.76 -6.24 -15.70
N LYS A 228 -3.81 -6.68 -16.96
CA LYS A 228 -4.40 -7.95 -17.37
C LYS A 228 -3.64 -9.15 -16.82
N TYR A 229 -2.32 -9.20 -16.97
CA TYR A 229 -1.48 -10.26 -16.39
C TYR A 229 -1.69 -10.39 -14.88
N LEU A 230 -1.65 -9.26 -14.18
CA LEU A 230 -1.81 -9.21 -12.72
C LEU A 230 -3.22 -9.62 -12.29
N GLY A 231 -4.23 -9.17 -13.04
CA GLY A 231 -5.64 -9.41 -12.77
C GLY A 231 -6.07 -10.86 -13.00
N ILE A 232 -5.56 -11.53 -14.03
CA ILE A 232 -5.81 -12.97 -14.27
C ILE A 232 -5.27 -13.81 -13.12
N LYS A 233 -4.04 -13.53 -12.66
CA LYS A 233 -3.44 -14.26 -11.53
C LYS A 233 -4.19 -14.02 -10.23
N LEU A 234 -4.54 -12.76 -9.95
CA LEU A 234 -5.37 -12.41 -8.80
C LEU A 234 -6.73 -13.12 -8.87
N ALA A 235 -7.39 -13.14 -10.02
CA ALA A 235 -8.67 -13.80 -10.22
C ALA A 235 -8.60 -15.30 -9.92
N ASN A 236 -7.62 -16.01 -10.48
CA ASN A 236 -7.43 -17.44 -10.23
C ASN A 236 -7.14 -17.71 -8.74
N PHE A 237 -6.37 -16.85 -8.08
CA PHE A 237 -6.13 -16.94 -6.64
C PHE A 237 -7.43 -16.74 -5.83
N ILE A 238 -8.25 -15.74 -6.15
CA ILE A 238 -9.51 -15.49 -5.43
C ILE A 238 -10.43 -16.69 -5.54
N VAL A 239 -10.58 -17.26 -6.74
CA VAL A 239 -11.45 -18.42 -6.97
C VAL A 239 -10.95 -19.63 -6.20
N SER A 240 -9.65 -19.96 -6.29
CA SER A 240 -9.09 -21.11 -5.59
C SER A 240 -9.15 -20.93 -4.06
N LYS A 241 -8.81 -19.74 -3.56
CA LYS A 241 -8.83 -19.44 -2.12
C LYS A 241 -10.23 -19.46 -1.56
N THR A 242 -11.21 -18.92 -2.29
CA THR A 242 -12.61 -18.94 -1.87
C THR A 242 -13.18 -20.35 -1.88
N ALA A 243 -12.87 -21.17 -2.89
CA ALA A 243 -13.30 -22.57 -2.94
C ALA A 243 -12.84 -23.38 -1.72
N GLN A 244 -11.62 -23.11 -1.22
CA GLN A 244 -11.08 -23.75 -0.01
C GLN A 244 -11.85 -23.43 1.28
N VAL A 245 -12.60 -22.33 1.34
CA VAL A 245 -13.33 -21.87 2.55
C VAL A 245 -14.80 -21.55 2.27
N GLN A 246 -15.35 -22.04 1.16
CA GLN A 246 -16.64 -21.62 0.64
C GLN A 246 -17.81 -21.95 1.57
N SER A 247 -17.70 -23.03 2.36
CA SER A 247 -18.72 -23.40 3.35
C SER A 247 -18.87 -22.36 4.48
N HIS A 248 -17.84 -21.54 4.70
CA HIS A 248 -17.83 -20.49 5.72
C HIS A 248 -18.14 -19.11 5.15
N ILE A 249 -17.64 -18.80 3.96
CA ILE A 249 -17.70 -17.46 3.35
C ILE A 249 -18.99 -17.24 2.56
N LYS A 250 -19.70 -16.14 2.88
CA LYS A 250 -20.94 -15.71 2.20
C LYS A 250 -20.83 -14.32 1.59
N LYS A 251 -19.94 -13.49 2.13
CA LYS A 251 -19.72 -12.11 1.71
C LYS A 251 -18.30 -11.94 1.19
N ILE A 252 -18.11 -11.07 0.21
CA ILE A 252 -16.77 -10.70 -0.28
C ILE A 252 -16.64 -9.18 -0.46
N SER A 253 -15.45 -8.65 -0.17
CA SER A 253 -15.08 -7.26 -0.39
C SER A 253 -13.70 -7.15 -1.03
N PHE A 254 -13.48 -6.06 -1.75
CA PHE A 254 -12.28 -5.79 -2.53
C PHE A 254 -11.75 -4.41 -2.12
N ILE A 255 -10.48 -4.36 -1.73
CA ILE A 255 -9.77 -3.11 -1.42
C ILE A 255 -8.45 -3.07 -2.18
N GLY A 256 -8.31 -2.13 -3.10
CA GLY A 256 -7.14 -1.96 -3.94
C GLY A 256 -6.42 -0.64 -3.64
N HIS A 257 -5.11 -0.68 -3.46
CA HIS A 257 -4.28 0.53 -3.39
C HIS A 257 -3.59 0.78 -4.73
N SER A 258 -3.62 2.03 -5.20
CA SER A 258 -2.93 2.46 -6.42
C SER A 258 -3.30 1.56 -7.62
N LEU A 259 -2.33 0.99 -8.34
CA LEU A 259 -2.54 0.00 -9.42
C LEU A 259 -3.48 -1.14 -9.01
N GLY A 260 -3.51 -1.53 -7.73
CA GLY A 260 -4.33 -2.61 -7.21
C GLY A 260 -5.83 -2.44 -7.44
N GLY A 261 -6.36 -1.21 -7.50
CA GLY A 261 -7.77 -0.97 -7.81
C GLY A 261 -8.15 -1.34 -9.24
N LEU A 262 -7.28 -1.05 -10.20
CA LEU A 262 -7.45 -1.45 -11.61
C LEU A 262 -7.30 -2.98 -11.77
N VAL A 263 -6.31 -3.57 -11.09
CA VAL A 263 -6.08 -5.03 -11.09
C VAL A 263 -7.29 -5.77 -10.50
N GLN A 264 -7.89 -5.27 -9.43
CA GLN A 264 -9.12 -5.84 -8.86
C GLN A 264 -10.31 -5.69 -9.78
N THR A 265 -10.47 -4.53 -10.42
CA THR A 265 -11.55 -4.33 -11.40
C THR A 265 -11.45 -5.35 -12.53
N PHE A 266 -10.25 -5.54 -13.09
CA PHE A 266 -10.01 -6.55 -14.11
C PHE A 266 -10.32 -7.96 -13.59
N ALA A 267 -9.83 -8.30 -12.38
CA ALA A 267 -10.05 -9.61 -11.79
C ALA A 267 -11.55 -9.89 -11.58
N ILE A 268 -12.33 -8.91 -11.13
CA ILE A 268 -13.80 -9.02 -10.98
C ILE A 268 -14.45 -9.28 -12.33
N ALA A 269 -14.13 -8.50 -13.36
CA ALA A 269 -14.67 -8.67 -14.70
C ALA A 269 -14.35 -10.07 -15.27
N TYR A 270 -13.09 -10.50 -15.12
CA TYR A 270 -12.60 -11.80 -15.57
C TYR A 270 -13.28 -12.96 -14.82
N ILE A 271 -13.43 -12.89 -13.50
CA ILE A 271 -14.13 -13.91 -12.70
C ILE A 271 -15.58 -14.02 -13.15
N GLY A 272 -16.28 -12.89 -13.29
CA GLY A 272 -17.69 -12.90 -13.67
C GLY A 272 -17.95 -13.50 -15.04
N LEU A 273 -16.97 -13.43 -15.95
CA LEU A 273 -17.06 -14.02 -17.28
C LEU A 273 -16.64 -15.49 -17.30
N LYS A 274 -15.51 -15.83 -16.67
CA LYS A 274 -14.92 -17.18 -16.70
C LYS A 274 -15.58 -18.15 -15.70
N PHE A 275 -16.04 -17.64 -14.56
CA PHE A 275 -16.65 -18.41 -13.47
C PHE A 275 -18.03 -17.79 -13.10
N PRO A 276 -19.04 -17.89 -13.98
CA PRO A 276 -20.29 -17.15 -13.85
C PRO A 276 -21.09 -17.44 -12.57
N LEU A 277 -20.93 -18.65 -12.00
CA LEU A 277 -21.57 -19.05 -10.74
C LEU A 277 -20.88 -18.46 -9.50
N PHE A 278 -19.64 -17.99 -9.62
CA PHE A 278 -18.82 -17.56 -8.48
C PHE A 278 -19.51 -16.45 -7.68
N PHE A 279 -19.86 -15.36 -8.36
CA PHE A 279 -20.52 -14.24 -7.70
C PHE A 279 -22.00 -14.51 -7.40
N GLN A 280 -22.64 -15.55 -7.95
CA GLN A 280 -24.03 -15.87 -7.60
C GLN A 280 -24.14 -16.42 -6.18
N LYS A 281 -23.12 -17.14 -5.72
CA LYS A 281 -23.06 -17.73 -4.38
C LYS A 281 -22.60 -16.73 -3.30
N LEU A 282 -22.08 -15.57 -3.69
CA LEU A 282 -21.48 -14.59 -2.79
C LEU A 282 -22.19 -13.23 -2.85
N GLN A 283 -22.34 -12.62 -1.68
CA GLN A 283 -22.82 -11.25 -1.54
C GLN A 283 -21.64 -10.28 -1.69
N LEU A 284 -21.73 -9.39 -2.68
CA LEU A 284 -20.72 -8.37 -2.95
C LEU A 284 -20.96 -7.16 -2.03
N GLU A 285 -20.09 -6.95 -1.05
CA GLU A 285 -20.28 -5.93 -0.01
C GLU A 285 -19.62 -4.59 -0.40
N ASN A 286 -18.29 -4.54 -0.42
CA ASN A 286 -17.53 -3.31 -0.61
C ASN A 286 -16.56 -3.45 -1.80
N PHE A 287 -16.54 -2.45 -2.68
CA PHE A 287 -15.46 -2.21 -3.65
C PHE A 287 -14.81 -0.87 -3.32
N ILE A 288 -13.58 -0.90 -2.81
CA ILE A 288 -12.87 0.28 -2.30
C ILE A 288 -11.55 0.45 -3.03
N THR A 289 -11.25 1.68 -3.44
CA THR A 289 -9.95 2.03 -4.00
C THR A 289 -9.27 3.14 -3.19
N LEU A 290 -7.97 3.01 -2.99
CA LEU A 290 -7.13 3.98 -2.28
C LEU A 290 -6.10 4.54 -3.26
N ALA A 291 -6.22 5.81 -3.63
CA ALA A 291 -5.33 6.50 -4.58
C ALA A 291 -5.15 5.72 -5.90
N SER A 292 -6.21 5.09 -6.43
CA SER A 292 -6.13 4.31 -7.67
C SER A 292 -6.35 5.19 -8.91
N PRO A 293 -5.46 5.17 -9.94
CA PRO A 293 -5.59 5.99 -11.13
C PRO A 293 -6.65 5.46 -12.11
N LEU A 294 -7.93 5.50 -11.72
CA LEU A 294 -9.02 4.82 -12.44
C LEU A 294 -9.32 5.41 -13.83
N THR A 295 -8.93 6.67 -14.09
CA THR A 295 -9.04 7.30 -15.42
C THR A 295 -7.71 7.40 -16.16
N GLY A 296 -6.63 6.83 -15.62
CA GLY A 296 -5.28 6.90 -16.19
C GLY A 296 -4.47 8.11 -15.69
N VAL A 297 -3.22 8.23 -16.13
CA VAL A 297 -2.29 9.24 -15.62
C VAL A 297 -1.57 9.98 -16.76
N LEU A 298 -2.35 10.48 -17.72
CA LEU A 298 -1.83 11.20 -18.89
C LEU A 298 -1.52 12.67 -18.62
N THR A 299 -2.34 13.31 -17.78
CA THR A 299 -2.29 14.74 -17.52
C THR A 299 -1.29 15.08 -16.40
N ASP A 300 -0.25 15.83 -16.79
CA ASP A 300 0.63 16.62 -15.92
C ASP A 300 1.42 15.90 -14.81
N ASN A 301 1.79 14.63 -15.03
CA ASN A 301 2.96 14.13 -14.30
C ASN A 301 4.20 14.93 -14.75
N PRO A 302 5.22 15.12 -13.88
CA PRO A 302 6.49 15.67 -14.30
C PRO A 302 6.98 14.98 -15.58
N LYS A 303 7.56 15.75 -16.53
CA LYS A 303 7.98 15.25 -17.85
C LYS A 303 8.78 13.93 -17.80
N TYR A 304 9.45 13.63 -16.69
CA TYR A 304 10.16 12.37 -16.48
C TYR A 304 9.24 11.17 -16.25
N VAL A 305 8.11 11.29 -15.54
CA VAL A 305 7.12 10.20 -15.38
C VAL A 305 6.43 9.95 -16.71
N GLN A 306 6.07 11.02 -17.44
CA GLN A 306 5.55 10.88 -18.80
C GLN A 306 6.57 10.22 -19.73
N LEU A 307 7.87 10.56 -19.61
CA LEU A 307 8.94 9.90 -20.35
C LEU A 307 9.12 8.43 -19.93
N LEU A 308 9.02 8.09 -18.64
CA LEU A 308 9.15 6.71 -18.13
C LEU A 308 7.95 5.83 -18.51
N LEU A 309 6.75 6.40 -18.49
CA LEU A 309 5.50 5.76 -18.95
C LEU A 309 5.54 5.59 -20.48
N ALA A 310 5.92 6.63 -21.24
CA ALA A 310 6.00 6.60 -22.70
C ALA A 310 7.18 5.78 -23.25
N ALA A 311 8.29 5.69 -22.50
CA ALA A 311 9.44 4.85 -22.86
C ALA A 311 9.26 3.37 -22.50
N GLY A 312 8.11 2.98 -21.90
CA GLY A 312 7.87 1.60 -21.46
C GLY A 312 8.81 1.13 -20.34
N MET A 313 9.49 2.05 -19.66
CA MET A 313 10.44 1.74 -18.57
C MET A 313 9.71 1.27 -17.28
N LEU A 314 8.41 1.53 -17.19
CA LEU A 314 7.49 0.97 -16.18
C LEU A 314 6.79 -0.32 -16.66
N GLY A 315 7.20 -0.84 -17.81
CA GLY A 315 6.60 -1.98 -18.50
C GLY A 315 5.20 -1.71 -19.03
N LYS A 316 4.49 -2.79 -19.34
CA LYS A 316 3.11 -2.80 -19.84
C LYS A 316 2.13 -2.06 -18.92
N SER A 317 2.30 -2.14 -17.60
CA SER A 317 1.43 -1.38 -16.68
C SER A 317 1.58 0.14 -16.84
N GLY A 318 2.78 0.63 -17.13
CA GLY A 318 2.97 2.05 -17.45
C GLY A 318 2.26 2.45 -18.75
N VAL A 319 2.30 1.57 -19.75
CA VAL A 319 1.59 1.76 -21.03
C VAL A 319 0.08 1.78 -20.83
N ASP A 320 -0.45 0.87 -20.01
CA ASP A 320 -1.88 0.80 -19.68
C ASP A 320 -2.34 2.10 -18.98
N LEU A 321 -1.59 2.57 -17.98
CA LEU A 321 -1.87 3.81 -17.26
C LEU A 321 -1.73 5.06 -18.13
N GLY A 322 -0.86 5.02 -19.14
CA GLY A 322 -0.69 6.06 -20.14
C GLY A 322 -1.75 6.08 -21.24
N LEU A 323 -2.85 5.32 -21.09
CA LEU A 323 -3.99 5.25 -22.04
C LEU A 323 -3.58 4.99 -23.49
N ALA A 324 -2.54 4.17 -23.69
CA ALA A 324 -2.17 3.72 -25.03
C ALA A 324 -3.28 2.82 -25.61
N SER A 325 -3.49 2.93 -26.92
CA SER A 325 -4.47 2.11 -27.63
C SER A 325 -4.10 0.62 -27.54
N MET A 326 -5.10 -0.24 -27.40
CA MET A 326 -4.94 -1.68 -27.46
C MET A 326 -4.93 -2.18 -28.90
N ASP A 327 -3.99 -3.07 -29.22
CA ASP A 327 -3.89 -3.68 -30.55
C ASP A 327 -5.17 -4.46 -30.90
N GLY A 328 -5.76 -4.14 -32.05
CA GLY A 328 -6.99 -4.78 -32.53
C GLY A 328 -8.29 -4.17 -32.00
N TYR A 329 -8.22 -3.13 -31.18
CA TYR A 329 -9.38 -2.40 -30.67
C TYR A 329 -9.31 -0.95 -31.12
N ALA A 330 -10.39 -0.43 -31.74
CA ALA A 330 -10.44 0.79 -32.55
C ALA A 330 -10.02 2.08 -31.82
N ASN A 331 -8.71 2.26 -31.61
CA ASN A 331 -8.12 3.35 -30.81
C ASN A 331 -8.64 3.41 -29.35
N GLU A 332 -9.19 2.31 -28.84
CA GLU A 332 -9.61 2.19 -27.45
C GLU A 332 -8.43 1.76 -26.57
N CYS A 333 -8.35 2.30 -25.36
CA CYS A 333 -7.32 1.94 -24.38
C CYS A 333 -7.88 0.96 -23.35
N LEU A 334 -7.00 0.25 -22.64
CA LEU A 334 -7.43 -0.74 -21.64
C LEU A 334 -8.37 -0.13 -20.59
N LEU A 335 -8.05 1.06 -20.10
CA LEU A 335 -8.84 1.74 -19.06
C LEU A 335 -10.20 2.25 -19.58
N SER A 336 -10.37 2.48 -20.90
CA SER A 336 -11.70 2.78 -21.46
C SER A 336 -12.55 1.53 -21.58
N LEU A 337 -11.94 0.40 -21.93
CA LEU A 337 -12.62 -0.90 -22.06
C LEU A 337 -12.95 -1.52 -20.70
N LEU A 338 -12.14 -1.29 -19.67
CA LEU A 338 -12.29 -1.91 -18.36
C LEU A 338 -13.68 -1.70 -17.73
N PRO A 339 -14.24 -0.47 -17.69
CA PRO A 339 -15.62 -0.25 -17.24
C PRO A 339 -16.63 -0.54 -18.37
N CYS A 340 -16.53 -1.63 -19.12
CA CYS A 340 -17.53 -2.08 -20.12
C CYS A 340 -18.87 -2.48 -19.46
N ALA A 341 -19.91 -2.76 -20.25
CA ALA A 341 -21.25 -3.06 -19.71
C ALA A 341 -21.24 -4.26 -18.76
N HIS A 342 -20.48 -5.31 -19.09
CA HIS A 342 -20.27 -6.49 -18.24
C HIS A 342 -19.67 -6.13 -16.88
N THR A 343 -18.57 -5.38 -16.87
CA THR A 343 -17.92 -4.95 -15.62
C THR A 343 -18.84 -4.05 -14.79
N ARG A 344 -19.54 -3.09 -15.41
CA ARG A 344 -20.49 -2.22 -14.70
C ARG A 344 -21.64 -3.00 -14.08
N ASN A 345 -22.18 -3.99 -14.79
CA ASN A 345 -23.20 -4.90 -14.26
C ASN A 345 -22.71 -5.65 -13.00
N LEU A 346 -21.46 -6.08 -12.96
CA LEU A 346 -20.87 -6.66 -11.74
C LEU A 346 -20.67 -5.62 -10.64
N LEU A 347 -20.18 -4.43 -10.97
CA LEU A 347 -19.97 -3.34 -10.00
C LEU A 347 -21.28 -2.84 -9.38
N ARG A 348 -22.40 -2.85 -10.12
CA ARG A 348 -23.74 -2.52 -9.61
C ARG A 348 -24.19 -3.46 -8.49
N ARG A 349 -23.73 -4.71 -8.52
CA ARG A 349 -24.08 -5.71 -7.51
C ARG A 349 -23.38 -5.51 -6.17
N PHE A 350 -22.30 -4.73 -6.13
CA PHE A 350 -21.70 -4.30 -4.87
C PHE A 350 -22.66 -3.38 -4.13
N LYS A 351 -22.85 -3.61 -2.83
CA LYS A 351 -23.68 -2.71 -2.02
C LYS A 351 -23.07 -1.32 -1.88
N ARG A 352 -21.73 -1.23 -1.88
CA ARG A 352 -21.00 0.02 -1.66
C ARG A 352 -19.77 0.08 -2.56
N ARG A 353 -19.59 1.23 -3.22
CA ARG A 353 -18.42 1.58 -4.05
C ARG A 353 -17.82 2.87 -3.53
N THR A 354 -16.54 2.87 -3.19
CA THR A 354 -15.89 4.02 -2.57
C THR A 354 -14.49 4.24 -3.11
N VAL A 355 -14.20 5.49 -3.45
CA VAL A 355 -12.86 5.92 -3.85
C VAL A 355 -12.32 6.87 -2.79
N TYR A 356 -11.13 6.57 -2.29
CA TYR A 356 -10.34 7.48 -1.47
C TYR A 356 -9.29 8.10 -2.36
N ALA A 357 -9.34 9.42 -2.47
CA ALA A 357 -8.47 10.22 -3.32
C ALA A 357 -7.82 11.30 -2.47
N ASN A 358 -6.60 11.69 -2.81
CA ASN A 358 -5.88 12.67 -2.02
C ASN A 358 -5.65 13.95 -2.83
N ALA A 359 -5.97 15.10 -2.24
CA ALA A 359 -5.90 16.40 -2.90
C ALA A 359 -4.52 17.06 -2.79
N ILE A 360 -3.70 16.70 -1.80
CA ILE A 360 -2.47 17.42 -1.48
C ILE A 360 -1.26 16.48 -1.45
N ASN A 361 -0.19 16.77 -2.19
CA ASN A 361 1.08 16.02 -2.10
C ASN A 361 0.98 14.51 -2.43
N ASP A 362 0.05 14.10 -3.31
CA ASP A 362 0.17 12.83 -4.03
C ASP A 362 0.89 13.09 -5.37
N GLY A 363 2.19 12.80 -5.39
CA GLY A 363 3.03 12.98 -6.58
C GLY A 363 2.97 11.81 -7.57
N VAL A 364 2.17 10.78 -7.28
CA VAL A 364 2.08 9.55 -8.07
C VAL A 364 0.74 9.46 -8.79
N VAL A 365 -0.36 9.75 -8.08
CA VAL A 365 -1.72 9.67 -8.61
C VAL A 365 -2.45 11.00 -8.38
N PRO A 366 -2.75 11.75 -9.46
CA PRO A 366 -3.50 12.99 -9.34
C PRO A 366 -4.90 12.78 -8.76
N LEU A 367 -5.41 13.82 -8.10
CA LEU A 367 -6.76 13.83 -7.51
C LEU A 367 -7.83 13.48 -8.54
N TYR A 368 -7.84 14.17 -9.70
CA TYR A 368 -8.86 13.95 -10.73
C TYR A 368 -8.87 12.49 -11.21
N SER A 369 -7.72 11.82 -11.25
CA SER A 369 -7.66 10.43 -11.70
C SER A 369 -8.20 9.45 -10.66
N SER A 370 -7.86 9.69 -9.39
CA SER A 370 -8.28 8.86 -8.27
C SER A 370 -9.72 9.07 -7.82
N CYS A 371 -10.31 10.25 -8.08
CA CYS A 371 -11.70 10.56 -7.78
C CYS A 371 -12.65 10.39 -8.98
N LEU A 372 -12.20 9.77 -10.09
CA LEU A 372 -12.98 9.59 -11.32
C LEU A 372 -13.41 10.91 -11.99
N LEU A 373 -12.56 11.94 -11.98
CA LEU A 373 -12.66 13.23 -12.67
C LEU A 373 -13.76 14.18 -12.17
N TYR A 374 -15.01 13.74 -12.08
CA TYR A 374 -16.15 14.59 -11.73
C TYR A 374 -16.30 14.70 -10.21
N LEU A 375 -16.12 15.90 -9.67
CA LEU A 375 -16.12 16.18 -8.23
C LEU A 375 -16.66 17.60 -8.02
N ASP A 376 -17.25 17.85 -6.85
CA ASP A 376 -17.55 19.22 -6.41
C ASP A 376 -16.24 19.91 -6.00
N TYR A 377 -15.54 20.44 -7.01
CA TYR A 377 -14.23 21.08 -6.83
C TYR A 377 -14.31 22.35 -6.00
N GLU A 378 -15.44 23.06 -6.02
CA GLU A 378 -15.62 24.28 -5.21
C GLU A 378 -15.64 23.94 -3.72
N ASP A 379 -16.42 22.91 -3.34
CA ASP A 379 -16.48 22.42 -1.96
C ASP A 379 -15.12 21.95 -1.46
N VAL A 380 -14.40 21.15 -2.25
CA VAL A 380 -13.07 20.65 -1.90
C VAL A 380 -12.07 21.80 -1.73
N MET A 381 -12.13 22.81 -2.60
CA MET A 381 -11.25 23.98 -2.51
C MET A 381 -11.56 24.82 -1.26
N ASN A 382 -12.83 25.00 -0.91
CA ASN A 382 -13.21 25.71 0.32
C ASN A 382 -12.68 24.96 1.56
N SER A 383 -12.88 23.64 1.63
CA SER A 383 -12.34 22.80 2.70
C SER A 383 -10.81 22.85 2.77
N LEU A 384 -10.13 22.94 1.63
CA LEU A 384 -8.67 23.09 1.56
C LEU A 384 -8.21 24.47 2.06
N GLU A 385 -8.92 25.54 1.73
CA GLU A 385 -8.61 26.89 2.22
C GLU A 385 -8.80 26.97 3.75
N GLU A 386 -9.87 26.36 4.28
CA GLU A 386 -10.10 26.23 5.72
C GLU A 386 -9.01 25.39 6.40
N TYR A 387 -8.62 24.27 5.79
CA TYR A 387 -7.54 23.42 6.29
C TYR A 387 -6.18 24.15 6.37
N ASN A 388 -5.88 24.98 5.37
CA ASN A 388 -4.62 25.74 5.29
C ASN A 388 -4.61 27.02 6.14
N ASN A 389 -5.78 27.59 6.47
CA ASN A 389 -5.92 28.79 7.29
C ASN A 389 -6.69 28.50 8.60
N PRO A 390 -6.02 27.95 9.63
CA PRO A 390 -6.66 27.68 10.91
C PRO A 390 -7.11 28.93 11.71
N GLU A 391 -6.92 30.16 11.21
CA GLU A 391 -7.24 31.40 11.95
C GLU A 391 -8.75 31.70 12.12
N VAL A 392 -9.66 30.86 11.63
CA VAL A 392 -11.13 31.03 11.83
C VAL A 392 -11.65 30.25 13.05
N SER A 393 -10.82 29.44 13.71
CA SER A 393 -11.14 28.89 15.03
C SER A 393 -9.95 29.04 15.95
N VAL A 394 -10.20 29.55 17.16
CA VAL A 394 -9.20 29.87 18.20
C VAL A 394 -8.59 31.30 18.09
N GLN A 395 -9.43 32.30 18.35
CA GLN A 395 -8.98 33.49 19.09
C GLN A 395 -8.79 33.08 20.56
N GLU A 396 -7.64 32.51 20.90
CA GLU A 396 -6.98 32.62 22.21
C GLU A 396 -5.68 31.79 22.16
N LEU A 397 -4.58 32.37 22.64
CA LEU A 397 -3.20 31.82 22.66
C LEU A 397 -2.33 32.14 21.43
N LYS A 398 -2.30 33.41 21.00
CA LYS A 398 -1.09 33.98 20.39
C LYS A 398 -0.13 34.41 21.50
N GLY A 399 0.92 33.61 21.70
CA GLY A 399 2.10 33.94 22.48
C GLY A 399 3.09 32.79 22.44
N GLU A 400 4.23 32.99 21.77
CA GLU A 400 5.49 32.22 21.86
C GLU A 400 5.81 31.06 20.88
N GLN A 401 5.04 30.77 19.82
CA GLN A 401 5.43 29.71 18.86
C GLN A 401 5.98 30.16 17.50
N GLN A 402 5.93 31.45 17.15
CA GLN A 402 6.41 31.91 15.84
C GLN A 402 7.93 32.12 15.73
N GLU A 403 8.70 32.01 16.82
CA GLU A 403 10.16 32.22 16.76
C GLU A 403 11.00 30.93 16.72
N PHE A 404 10.40 29.74 16.96
CA PHE A 404 11.15 28.47 17.02
C PHE A 404 11.22 27.73 15.68
N LEU A 405 10.22 27.87 14.80
CA LEU A 405 10.12 27.12 13.54
C LEU A 405 11.02 27.66 12.41
N GLN A 406 11.44 28.93 12.46
CA GLN A 406 12.21 29.53 11.37
C GLN A 406 13.73 29.40 11.47
N LYS A 407 14.31 28.90 12.57
CA LYS A 407 15.79 28.94 12.76
C LYS A 407 16.54 27.61 12.75
N ASN A 408 15.89 26.44 12.79
CA ASN A 408 16.62 25.15 12.95
C ASN A 408 16.50 24.11 11.83
N LEU A 409 15.74 24.34 10.75
CA LEU A 409 15.54 23.32 9.71
C LEU A 409 16.49 23.36 8.49
N VAL A 410 17.45 24.29 8.42
CA VAL A 410 18.21 24.50 7.15
C VAL A 410 19.74 24.59 7.28
N LYS A 411 20.37 24.06 8.35
CA LYS A 411 21.84 24.16 8.52
C LYS A 411 22.68 22.88 8.62
N PRO A 412 22.15 21.66 8.87
CA PRO A 412 22.95 20.44 8.76
C PRO A 412 22.99 19.88 7.33
N PHE A 413 21.91 20.04 6.56
CA PHE A 413 21.74 19.40 5.25
C PHE A 413 22.64 20.00 4.16
N SER A 414 22.87 21.33 4.18
CA SER A 414 23.72 22.01 3.20
C SER A 414 25.22 21.71 3.37
N LYS A 415 25.66 21.42 4.59
CA LYS A 415 27.05 21.01 4.88
C LYS A 415 27.36 19.59 4.40
N ALA A 416 26.41 18.66 4.51
CA ALA A 416 26.58 17.29 4.03
C ALA A 416 26.69 17.23 2.49
N VAL A 417 25.90 18.03 1.77
CA VAL A 417 25.94 18.12 0.30
C VAL A 417 27.28 18.68 -0.19
N SER A 418 27.88 19.64 0.52
CA SER A 418 29.18 20.24 0.13
C SER A 418 30.39 19.32 0.26
N LEU A 419 30.30 18.28 1.10
CA LEU A 419 31.37 17.28 1.27
C LEU A 419 31.31 16.17 0.21
N TRP A 420 30.17 15.99 -0.47
CA TRP A 420 29.91 14.90 -1.41
C TRP A 420 30.07 15.30 -2.88
N ALA A 421 30.34 16.57 -3.17
CA ALA A 421 30.57 17.07 -4.53
C ALA A 421 31.56 18.25 -4.55
N PRO A 422 32.89 18.03 -4.59
CA PRO A 422 33.88 19.11 -4.51
C PRO A 422 33.85 20.07 -5.71
N GLN A 423 33.17 19.70 -6.81
CA GLN A 423 33.03 20.52 -8.01
C GLN A 423 31.70 21.28 -8.10
N ALA A 424 30.82 21.19 -7.11
CA ALA A 424 29.57 21.96 -7.06
C ALA A 424 29.76 23.38 -6.48
N THR A 425 30.90 24.01 -6.74
CA THR A 425 31.10 25.43 -6.47
C THR A 425 31.37 26.14 -7.79
N THR A 426 30.35 26.78 -8.34
CA THR A 426 30.41 28.17 -8.83
C THR A 426 29.10 28.63 -9.48
N THR A 427 28.75 29.86 -9.11
CA THR A 427 27.92 30.86 -9.81
C THR A 427 26.43 30.61 -9.98
N SER A 428 25.71 31.52 -9.33
CA SER A 428 24.28 31.81 -9.39
C SER A 428 23.76 32.11 -10.79
N GLU A 429 22.88 31.24 -11.31
CA GLU A 429 21.79 31.61 -12.23
C GLU A 429 20.54 30.76 -11.90
N PRO A 430 19.33 31.37 -11.81
CA PRO A 430 18.12 30.65 -11.43
C PRO A 430 17.38 30.18 -12.69
N ARG A 431 17.71 29.00 -13.23
CA ARG A 431 16.88 28.25 -14.20
C ARG A 431 17.53 26.90 -14.54
N SER A 432 17.33 25.90 -13.71
CA SER A 432 17.10 24.52 -14.17
C SER A 432 16.68 23.65 -12.98
N ILE A 433 15.62 22.86 -13.17
CA ILE A 433 15.14 21.88 -12.18
C ILE A 433 16.12 20.69 -12.24
N PRO A 434 16.59 20.16 -11.09
CA PRO A 434 17.47 19.00 -11.07
C PRO A 434 16.77 17.77 -11.68
N LYS A 435 17.48 17.00 -12.49
CA LYS A 435 17.00 15.76 -13.11
C LYS A 435 16.94 14.67 -12.03
N LEU A 436 15.74 14.28 -11.59
CA LEU A 436 15.52 13.15 -10.66
C LEU A 436 15.48 11.81 -11.41
N SER A 437 16.07 10.78 -10.81
CA SER A 437 16.21 9.40 -11.31
C SER A 437 15.16 8.46 -10.70
N LEU A 438 14.87 7.30 -11.32
CA LEU A 438 14.00 6.24 -10.78
C LEU A 438 14.39 5.82 -9.34
N LEU A 439 15.69 5.89 -9.04
CA LEU A 439 16.23 5.64 -7.70
C LEU A 439 15.72 6.66 -6.67
N ASP A 440 15.37 7.87 -7.08
CA ASP A 440 14.86 8.91 -6.18
C ASP A 440 13.38 8.65 -5.80
N THR A 441 12.59 8.00 -6.67
CA THR A 441 11.22 7.56 -6.29
C THR A 441 11.28 6.41 -5.29
N ALA A 442 12.18 5.44 -5.50
CA ALA A 442 12.44 4.39 -4.53
C ALA A 442 13.02 4.94 -3.21
N SER A 443 13.84 5.99 -3.26
CA SER A 443 14.40 6.64 -2.08
C SER A 443 13.31 7.30 -1.23
N HIS A 444 12.33 7.97 -1.83
CA HIS A 444 11.19 8.55 -1.13
C HIS A 444 10.31 7.49 -0.45
N VAL A 445 10.13 6.34 -1.09
CA VAL A 445 9.42 5.17 -0.51
C VAL A 445 10.17 4.57 0.70
N LEU A 446 11.50 4.72 0.77
CA LEU A 446 12.34 4.23 1.87
C LEU A 446 12.59 5.28 2.97
N LEU A 447 12.61 6.57 2.62
CA LEU A 447 13.00 7.70 3.48
C LEU A 447 11.85 8.70 3.60
N GLN A 448 10.72 8.23 4.11
CA GLN A 448 9.55 9.06 4.33
C GLN A 448 9.67 9.92 5.61
N PRO A 449 9.08 11.12 5.61
CA PRO A 449 9.04 11.97 6.79
C PRO A 449 8.18 11.33 7.87
N VAL A 450 8.79 11.07 9.02
CA VAL A 450 8.15 10.38 10.15
C VAL A 450 7.24 11.35 10.92
N PRO A 451 6.04 10.93 11.36
CA PRO A 451 5.20 11.74 12.23
C PRO A 451 5.92 12.15 13.53
N PRO A 452 5.72 13.40 14.01
CA PRO A 452 6.30 13.81 15.28
C PRO A 452 5.71 12.99 16.43
N LEU A 453 6.47 12.79 17.51
CA LEU A 453 6.03 11.98 18.65
C LEU A 453 4.67 12.43 19.20
N ALA A 454 4.39 13.74 19.21
CA ALA A 454 3.10 14.30 19.62
C ALA A 454 1.91 13.74 18.79
N PHE A 455 2.10 13.53 17.49
CA PHE A 455 1.11 12.92 16.60
C PHE A 455 0.85 11.45 16.98
N ILE A 456 1.92 10.73 17.34
CA ILE A 456 1.85 9.30 17.71
C ILE A 456 1.12 9.13 19.04
N VAL A 457 1.48 9.91 20.07
CA VAL A 457 1.00 9.70 21.45
C VAL A 457 -0.29 10.44 21.80
N ASN A 458 -0.68 11.47 21.04
CA ASN A 458 -1.86 12.28 21.33
C ASN A 458 -2.82 12.32 20.13
N PRO A 459 -3.93 11.57 20.17
CA PRO A 459 -4.95 11.59 19.12
C PRO A 459 -5.51 12.98 18.83
N SER A 460 -5.70 13.80 19.87
CA SER A 460 -6.26 15.16 19.74
C SER A 460 -5.31 16.15 19.07
N ALA A 461 -4.03 15.81 18.89
CA ALA A 461 -3.07 16.65 18.18
C ALA A 461 -3.13 16.45 16.65
N ARG A 462 -3.92 15.49 16.17
CA ARG A 462 -3.99 15.16 14.74
C ARG A 462 -5.04 16.05 14.07
N PRO A 463 -4.71 16.76 12.98
CA PRO A 463 -5.71 17.51 12.21
C PRO A 463 -6.71 16.54 11.58
N ASN A 464 -7.93 17.02 11.29
CA ASN A 464 -8.86 16.23 10.48
C ASN A 464 -8.40 16.27 9.02
N ILE A 465 -8.09 15.10 8.46
CA ILE A 465 -7.61 14.99 7.08
C ILE A 465 -8.72 14.80 6.05
N ILE A 466 -9.96 14.56 6.46
CA ILE A 466 -11.08 14.34 5.54
C ILE A 466 -11.63 15.70 5.13
N LEU A 467 -11.42 16.05 3.87
CA LEU A 467 -11.81 17.34 3.29
C LEU A 467 -13.18 17.30 2.64
N HIS A 468 -13.54 16.14 2.10
CA HIS A 468 -14.80 15.93 1.39
C HIS A 468 -15.20 14.46 1.49
N ASP A 469 -16.47 14.21 1.74
CA ASP A 469 -17.04 12.86 1.77
C ASP A 469 -18.51 12.92 1.33
N ARG A 470 -18.78 12.53 0.08
CA ARG A 470 -20.12 12.57 -0.51
C ARG A 470 -20.39 11.39 -1.43
N LEU A 471 -21.67 11.06 -1.57
CA LEU A 471 -22.17 10.13 -2.58
C LEU A 471 -22.51 10.91 -3.85
N TYR A 472 -21.99 10.44 -4.98
CA TYR A 472 -22.25 10.98 -6.31
C TYR A 472 -23.03 9.97 -7.13
N THR A 473 -24.26 10.32 -7.50
CA THR A 473 -25.11 9.57 -8.43
C THR A 473 -24.82 9.98 -9.87
N ALA A 474 -25.28 9.17 -10.84
CA ALA A 474 -25.17 9.52 -12.26
C ALA A 474 -25.80 10.88 -12.59
N ALA A 475 -26.91 11.27 -11.92
CA ALA A 475 -27.56 12.56 -12.11
C ALA A 475 -26.72 13.74 -11.60
N ASP A 476 -26.00 13.54 -10.49
CA ASP A 476 -25.08 14.56 -9.95
C ASP A 476 -23.94 14.81 -10.94
N ILE A 477 -23.43 13.75 -11.60
CA ILE A 477 -22.38 13.87 -12.61
C ILE A 477 -22.84 14.66 -13.83
N GLU A 478 -24.06 14.41 -14.33
CA GLU A 478 -24.61 15.20 -15.44
C GLU A 478 -24.78 16.67 -15.06
N THR A 479 -25.16 16.93 -13.80
CA THR A 479 -25.22 18.31 -13.27
C THR A 479 -23.83 18.96 -13.30
N ILE A 480 -22.80 18.28 -12.78
CA ILE A 480 -21.40 18.77 -12.75
C ILE A 480 -20.89 19.05 -14.16
N LYS A 481 -21.17 18.18 -15.14
CA LYS A 481 -20.77 18.39 -16.54
C LYS A 481 -21.34 19.68 -17.11
N THR A 482 -22.55 20.07 -16.71
CA THR A 482 -23.20 21.30 -17.19
C THR A 482 -22.81 22.56 -16.44
N GLN A 483 -22.12 22.45 -15.30
CA GLN A 483 -21.70 23.61 -14.51
C GLN A 483 -20.65 24.43 -15.27
N GLU A 484 -20.88 25.75 -15.34
CA GLU A 484 -19.93 26.69 -15.97
C GLU A 484 -18.57 26.68 -15.27
N SER A 485 -18.52 26.46 -13.96
CA SER A 485 -17.26 26.38 -13.21
C SER A 485 -16.43 25.17 -13.63
N PHE A 486 -17.04 23.99 -13.81
CA PHE A 486 -16.36 22.81 -14.33
C PHE A 486 -15.90 22.99 -15.78
N GLN A 487 -16.73 23.57 -16.65
CA GLN A 487 -16.34 23.91 -18.02
C GLN A 487 -15.22 24.97 -18.06
N ALA A 488 -15.18 25.89 -17.10
CA ALA A 488 -14.11 26.86 -16.94
C ALA A 488 -12.81 26.22 -16.41
N LEU A 489 -12.88 25.15 -15.61
CA LEU A 489 -11.72 24.34 -15.20
C LEU A 489 -11.10 23.60 -16.41
N LEU A 490 -11.95 23.13 -17.33
CA LEU A 490 -11.52 22.41 -18.54
C LEU A 490 -10.94 23.34 -19.62
N THR A 491 -11.46 24.56 -19.74
CA THR A 491 -11.03 25.54 -20.75
C THR A 491 -9.85 26.36 -20.25
N LYS A 492 -8.79 26.51 -21.06
CA LYS A 492 -7.57 27.27 -20.72
C LYS A 492 -7.86 28.76 -20.47
N SER A 493 -8.40 29.14 -19.31
CA SER A 493 -8.62 30.56 -18.98
C SER A 493 -7.46 31.11 -18.16
N LYS A 494 -6.57 31.86 -18.84
CA LYS A 494 -5.43 32.60 -18.26
C LYS A 494 -5.81 33.77 -17.34
N LYS A 495 -7.04 33.83 -16.81
CA LYS A 495 -7.53 34.96 -15.99
C LYS A 495 -8.53 34.50 -14.93
N SER A 496 -8.06 33.96 -13.80
CA SER A 496 -8.73 34.20 -12.51
C SER A 496 -7.86 33.80 -11.30
N LYS A 497 -7.80 34.74 -10.33
CA LYS A 497 -7.35 34.70 -8.92
C LYS A 497 -6.12 33.89 -8.48
N LYS A 498 -5.25 34.55 -7.71
CA LYS A 498 -3.91 34.12 -7.25
C LYS A 498 -3.79 32.83 -6.43
N ASN A 499 -4.88 32.18 -6.02
CA ASN A 499 -4.86 30.90 -5.28
C ASN A 499 -5.30 29.70 -6.15
N LEU A 500 -5.64 29.97 -7.42
CA LEU A 500 -6.30 29.05 -8.34
C LEU A 500 -5.31 28.26 -9.23
N ASN A 501 -4.05 28.06 -8.79
CA ASN A 501 -2.99 27.66 -9.71
C ASN A 501 -2.71 26.14 -9.74
N TYR A 502 -2.70 25.41 -8.61
CA TYR A 502 -2.18 24.03 -8.64
C TYR A 502 -3.16 23.01 -9.24
N MET A 503 -4.44 23.05 -8.87
CA MET A 503 -5.44 22.11 -9.39
C MET A 503 -5.90 22.43 -10.83
N LEU A 504 -5.93 23.71 -11.23
CA LEU A 504 -6.22 24.07 -12.62
C LEU A 504 -5.07 23.79 -13.57
N GLU A 505 -3.81 23.94 -13.15
CA GLU A 505 -2.67 23.61 -14.00
C GLU A 505 -2.68 22.10 -14.34
N VAL A 506 -2.99 21.27 -13.34
CA VAL A 506 -3.11 19.80 -13.46
C VAL A 506 -4.24 19.35 -14.40
N ILE A 507 -5.43 19.98 -14.36
CA ILE A 507 -6.54 19.64 -15.26
C ILE A 507 -6.32 20.23 -16.68
N SER A 508 -5.61 21.35 -16.81
CA SER A 508 -5.48 22.10 -18.08
C SER A 508 -4.24 21.79 -18.92
N GLY A 509 -3.28 21.00 -18.39
CA GLY A 509 -1.96 20.72 -18.98
C GLY A 509 -1.89 19.70 -20.13
N GLY A 510 -2.91 18.86 -20.34
CA GLY A 510 -2.92 17.78 -21.35
C GLY A 510 -3.27 18.22 -22.77
N SER A 511 -3.02 17.36 -23.78
CA SER A 511 -3.61 17.54 -25.12
C SER A 511 -5.13 17.38 -25.07
N ASP A 512 -5.85 17.98 -26.02
CA ASP A 512 -7.32 17.88 -26.05
C ASP A 512 -7.79 16.43 -26.26
N ASP A 513 -7.01 15.60 -26.98
CA ASP A 513 -7.25 14.15 -27.15
C ASP A 513 -7.11 13.36 -25.83
N ALA A 514 -6.09 13.66 -25.04
CA ALA A 514 -5.87 12.99 -23.74
C ALA A 514 -7.03 13.27 -22.77
N ARG A 515 -7.46 14.53 -22.70
CA ARG A 515 -8.61 14.94 -21.87
C ARG A 515 -9.90 14.28 -22.31
N HIS A 516 -10.13 14.23 -23.62
CA HIS A 516 -11.31 13.55 -24.15
C HIS A 516 -11.34 12.07 -23.76
N LYS A 517 -10.21 11.37 -23.80
CA LYS A 517 -10.12 9.97 -23.34
C LYS A 517 -10.43 9.84 -21.85
N GLU A 518 -9.88 10.72 -21.01
CA GLU A 518 -10.16 10.73 -19.57
C GLU A 518 -11.65 10.99 -19.27
N GLU A 519 -12.28 11.93 -19.96
CA GLU A 519 -13.72 12.23 -19.86
C GLU A 519 -14.60 11.04 -20.30
N VAL A 520 -14.20 10.34 -21.37
CA VAL A 520 -14.89 9.13 -21.84
C VAL A 520 -14.79 8.02 -20.80
N ILE A 521 -13.59 7.78 -20.25
CA ILE A 521 -13.39 6.78 -19.20
C ILE A 521 -14.21 7.13 -17.95
N ALA A 522 -14.12 8.38 -17.49
CA ALA A 522 -14.89 8.86 -16.34
C ALA A 522 -16.40 8.72 -16.58
N SER A 523 -16.90 9.05 -17.77
CA SER A 523 -18.32 8.88 -18.11
C SER A 523 -18.75 7.42 -18.07
N ARG A 524 -17.91 6.48 -18.55
CA ARG A 524 -18.19 5.04 -18.45
C ARG A 524 -18.26 4.58 -16.98
N TRP A 525 -17.35 5.04 -16.12
CA TRP A 525 -17.35 4.69 -14.69
C TRP A 525 -18.59 5.14 -13.91
N HIS A 526 -19.25 6.22 -14.33
CA HIS A 526 -20.43 6.76 -13.66
C HIS A 526 -21.76 6.33 -14.27
N LYS A 527 -21.75 5.65 -15.43
CA LYS A 527 -22.96 5.25 -16.13
C LYS A 527 -23.80 4.32 -15.26
N ASP A 528 -24.89 4.85 -14.70
CA ASP A 528 -25.79 4.17 -13.76
C ASP A 528 -25.05 3.52 -12.58
N LEU A 529 -24.02 4.21 -12.06
CA LEU A 529 -23.23 3.79 -10.91
C LEU A 529 -23.09 4.97 -9.93
N THR A 530 -23.40 4.71 -8.67
CA THR A 530 -23.15 5.65 -7.57
C THR A 530 -21.78 5.37 -6.97
N TRP A 531 -21.04 6.44 -6.65
CA TRP A 531 -19.73 6.37 -6.00
C TRP A 531 -19.69 7.26 -4.77
N ARG A 532 -19.27 6.72 -3.61
CA ARG A 532 -18.82 7.54 -2.49
C ARG A 532 -17.41 8.02 -2.78
N LYS A 533 -17.17 9.33 -2.72
CA LYS A 533 -15.87 9.93 -2.98
C LYS A 533 -15.39 10.60 -1.71
N VAL A 534 -14.30 10.08 -1.17
CA VAL A 534 -13.64 10.61 0.03
C VAL A 534 -12.34 11.30 -0.42
N VAL A 535 -12.24 12.61 -0.21
CA VAL A 535 -11.06 13.41 -0.54
C VAL A 535 -10.30 13.76 0.72
N LEU A 536 -8.99 13.53 0.67
CA LEU A 536 -8.08 13.64 1.80
C LEU A 536 -7.07 14.78 1.62
N GLY A 537 -6.63 15.35 2.72
CA GLY A 537 -5.54 16.33 2.81
C GLY A 537 -4.31 15.76 3.53
N LEU A 538 -3.75 14.66 3.04
CA LEU A 538 -2.59 14.02 3.66
C LEU A 538 -1.28 14.74 3.34
N GLU A 539 -0.49 15.05 4.36
CA GLU A 539 0.89 15.54 4.21
C GLU A 539 1.84 14.81 5.17
N PRO A 540 3.10 14.53 4.80
CA PRO A 540 3.72 14.44 3.46
C PRO A 540 3.76 12.98 2.95
N ASP A 541 4.00 12.74 1.66
CA ASP A 541 3.95 11.40 1.02
C ASP A 541 2.57 10.71 1.13
N ALA A 542 1.56 11.39 0.61
CA ALA A 542 0.18 10.94 0.71
C ALA A 542 -0.06 9.55 0.10
N HIS A 543 0.69 9.20 -0.96
CA HIS A 543 0.48 7.96 -1.70
C HIS A 543 0.71 6.71 -0.86
N ASN A 544 1.74 6.70 0.00
CA ASN A 544 2.03 5.58 0.91
C ASN A 544 1.37 5.74 2.28
N ASN A 545 1.00 6.97 2.65
CA ASN A 545 0.25 7.21 3.87
C ASN A 545 -1.18 6.70 3.77
N ILE A 546 -1.85 6.84 2.62
CA ILE A 546 -3.27 6.50 2.48
C ILE A 546 -3.61 5.04 2.86
N ASN A 547 -2.67 4.10 2.67
CA ASN A 547 -2.82 2.69 3.07
C ASN A 547 -2.01 2.30 4.32
N VAL A 548 -1.31 3.25 4.93
CA VAL A 548 -0.43 3.07 6.10
C VAL A 548 0.58 1.94 5.87
N ARG A 549 1.47 2.14 4.89
CA ARG A 549 2.47 1.14 4.49
C ARG A 549 3.29 0.60 5.67
N ARG A 550 3.68 1.45 6.61
CA ARG A 550 4.30 1.09 7.90
C ARG A 550 3.53 1.75 9.04
N ARG A 551 3.24 0.97 10.08
CA ARG A 551 2.36 1.38 11.18
C ARG A 551 2.69 2.75 11.75
N PHE A 552 3.96 3.06 12.05
CA PHE A 552 4.32 4.34 12.65
C PHE A 552 4.85 5.36 11.65
N SER A 553 5.70 4.93 10.72
CA SER A 553 6.30 5.85 9.75
C SER A 553 5.28 6.42 8.75
N ASN A 554 4.18 5.70 8.50
CA ASN A 554 3.04 6.18 7.72
C ASN A 554 1.82 6.54 8.60
N GLY A 555 2.06 6.89 9.87
CA GLY A 555 0.99 7.15 10.84
C GLY A 555 0.04 8.30 10.45
N TYR A 556 0.44 9.21 9.57
CA TYR A 556 -0.45 10.25 9.01
C TYR A 556 -1.72 9.67 8.39
N GLY A 557 -1.66 8.43 7.88
CA GLY A 557 -2.80 7.74 7.30
C GLY A 557 -3.75 7.03 8.26
N TRP A 558 -3.48 7.01 9.57
CA TRP A 558 -4.32 6.27 10.53
C TRP A 558 -5.79 6.69 10.46
N GLN A 559 -6.07 7.98 10.33
CA GLN A 559 -7.45 8.49 10.21
C GLN A 559 -8.15 7.99 8.92
N VAL A 560 -7.40 7.70 7.85
CA VAL A 560 -7.98 7.10 6.63
C VAL A 560 -8.46 5.68 6.92
N ILE A 561 -7.64 4.90 7.61
CA ILE A 561 -7.98 3.51 7.94
C ILE A 561 -9.10 3.46 8.98
N ASP A 562 -9.11 4.39 9.94
CA ASP A 562 -10.19 4.55 10.91
C ASP A 562 -11.53 4.85 10.22
N HIS A 563 -11.52 5.82 9.30
CA HIS A 563 -12.71 6.15 8.51
C HIS A 563 -13.16 4.95 7.67
N LEU A 564 -12.23 4.31 6.95
CA LEU A 564 -12.54 3.13 6.12
C LEU A 564 -13.15 2.00 6.94
N THR A 565 -12.56 1.65 8.08
CA THR A 565 -13.07 0.56 8.93
C THR A 565 -14.42 0.91 9.55
N THR A 566 -14.58 2.15 10.02
CA THR A 566 -15.85 2.64 10.58
C THR A 566 -16.97 2.59 9.55
N GLU A 567 -16.75 3.14 8.36
CA GLU A 567 -17.80 3.36 7.36
C GLU A 567 -18.16 2.12 6.53
N HIS A 568 -17.31 1.09 6.53
CA HIS A 568 -17.50 -0.10 5.70
C HIS A 568 -17.65 -1.42 6.45
N PHE A 569 -17.20 -1.48 7.71
CA PHE A 569 -17.17 -2.72 8.50
C PHE A 569 -17.89 -2.59 9.85
N ILE A 570 -17.76 -1.47 10.56
CA ILE A 570 -18.41 -1.26 11.87
C ILE A 570 -19.84 -0.73 11.70
N HIS A 571 -19.97 0.38 10.97
CA HIS A 571 -21.22 1.09 10.73
C HIS A 571 -21.42 1.29 9.22
N PRO A 572 -21.66 0.19 8.47
CA PRO A 572 -21.82 0.28 7.03
C PRO A 572 -23.01 1.17 6.68
N TYR A 573 -22.75 2.24 5.93
CA TYR A 573 -23.81 3.11 5.43
C TYR A 573 -24.75 2.33 4.48
N THR A 574 -26.01 2.77 4.42
CA THR A 574 -27.01 2.19 3.52
C THR A 574 -27.12 3.08 2.28
N GLU A 575 -26.73 2.55 1.13
CA GLU A 575 -27.05 3.17 -0.15
C GLU A 575 -28.53 2.90 -0.46
N THR A 576 -29.31 3.94 -0.77
CA THR A 576 -30.70 3.77 -1.23
C THR A 576 -30.68 2.93 -2.50
N ALA A 577 -31.39 1.80 -2.50
CA ALA A 577 -31.42 0.89 -3.63
C ALA A 577 -31.98 1.60 -4.88
N THR A 578 -31.10 2.09 -5.75
CA THR A 578 -31.47 2.42 -7.13
C THR A 578 -31.82 1.12 -7.83
N SER A 579 -32.88 1.12 -8.65
CA SER A 579 -33.23 -0.03 -9.48
C SER A 579 -32.00 -0.51 -10.24
N ASN A 580 -31.57 -1.76 -10.03
CA ASN A 580 -30.47 -2.37 -10.76
C ASN A 580 -30.90 -2.61 -12.22
N ASN A 581 -30.90 -1.54 -13.01
CA ASN A 581 -31.08 -1.63 -14.45
C ASN A 581 -29.79 -2.21 -15.03
N PHE A 582 -29.76 -3.52 -15.21
CA PHE A 582 -28.66 -4.19 -15.87
C PHE A 582 -28.64 -3.81 -17.35
N GLU A 583 -27.47 -3.43 -17.84
CA GLU A 583 -27.28 -3.15 -19.27
C GLU A 583 -27.28 -4.47 -20.05
N SER A 584 -27.81 -4.46 -21.28
CA SER A 584 -27.64 -5.61 -22.18
C SER A 584 -26.15 -5.83 -22.46
N THR A 585 -25.74 -7.09 -22.40
CA THR A 585 -24.39 -7.56 -22.72
C THR A 585 -24.43 -8.55 -23.88
N ASP A 586 -25.37 -8.39 -24.82
CA ASP A 586 -25.52 -9.29 -25.97
C ASP A 586 -24.37 -9.13 -26.98
N ASP A 587 -23.68 -7.98 -26.95
CA ASP A 587 -22.49 -7.74 -27.74
C ASP A 587 -21.25 -8.35 -27.08
N VAL A 588 -20.91 -9.57 -27.51
CA VAL A 588 -19.73 -10.30 -27.03
C VAL A 588 -18.43 -9.55 -27.33
N SER A 589 -18.40 -8.67 -28.33
CA SER A 589 -17.20 -7.88 -28.66
C SER A 589 -16.83 -6.86 -27.57
N ASP A 590 -17.78 -6.47 -26.71
CA ASP A 590 -17.57 -5.53 -25.59
C ASP A 590 -16.68 -6.12 -24.48
N PHE A 591 -16.59 -7.45 -24.36
CA PHE A 591 -15.86 -8.12 -23.27
C PHE A 591 -14.98 -9.30 -23.69
N ASN A 592 -14.96 -9.71 -24.97
CA ASN A 592 -14.10 -10.81 -25.43
C ASN A 592 -12.61 -10.57 -25.13
N TRP A 593 -12.19 -9.30 -25.17
CA TRP A 593 -10.84 -8.86 -24.84
C TRP A 593 -10.37 -9.28 -23.44
N LEU A 594 -11.29 -9.56 -22.50
CA LEU A 594 -10.95 -10.06 -21.16
C LEU A 594 -10.32 -11.47 -21.21
N LEU A 595 -10.74 -12.31 -22.15
CA LEU A 595 -10.31 -13.71 -22.26
C LEU A 595 -9.19 -13.91 -23.29
N GLU A 596 -9.08 -13.03 -24.27
CA GLU A 596 -8.05 -13.12 -25.29
C GLU A 596 -6.65 -13.08 -24.64
N PRO A 597 -5.70 -13.94 -25.03
CA PRO A 597 -4.33 -13.80 -24.57
C PRO A 597 -3.74 -12.48 -25.09
N GLU A 598 -3.03 -11.74 -24.24
CA GLU A 598 -2.27 -10.58 -24.70
C GLU A 598 -1.19 -11.03 -25.70
N LYS A 599 -1.15 -10.37 -26.86
CA LYS A 599 -0.07 -10.57 -27.83
C LYS A 599 1.20 -9.95 -27.24
N GLN A 600 2.30 -10.70 -27.24
CA GLN A 600 3.59 -10.19 -26.77
C GLN A 600 4.04 -9.01 -27.64
N GLY A 601 4.04 -7.81 -27.08
CA GLY A 601 4.47 -6.57 -27.72
C GLY A 601 5.95 -6.26 -27.46
N PHE A 602 6.47 -5.23 -28.14
CA PHE A 602 7.85 -4.75 -27.97
C PHE A 602 8.16 -4.27 -26.55
N PHE A 603 7.16 -3.97 -25.73
CA PHE A 603 7.33 -3.57 -24.33
C PHE A 603 7.19 -4.72 -23.33
N ASP A 604 6.83 -5.92 -23.80
CA ASP A 604 6.75 -7.14 -22.97
C ASP A 604 8.10 -7.89 -22.90
N ALA A 605 8.97 -7.64 -23.88
CA ALA A 605 10.40 -7.95 -23.84
C ALA A 605 11.16 -6.62 -23.77
N GLY A 606 12.14 -6.44 -22.89
CA GLY A 606 12.91 -5.21 -22.84
C GLY A 606 13.59 -4.90 -24.18
N ALA A 607 14.10 -3.68 -24.36
CA ALA A 607 14.70 -3.19 -25.61
C ALA A 607 15.82 -4.07 -26.21
N THR A 608 16.30 -5.09 -25.48
CA THR A 608 17.33 -6.07 -25.87
C THR A 608 16.79 -7.47 -26.20
N GLY A 609 15.47 -7.69 -26.21
CA GLY A 609 14.87 -9.02 -26.42
C GLY A 609 14.97 -9.96 -25.21
N LEU A 610 15.54 -9.48 -24.10
CA LEU A 610 15.48 -10.11 -22.78
C LEU A 610 14.47 -9.33 -21.94
N ILE A 611 13.65 -10.01 -21.13
CA ILE A 611 12.81 -9.36 -20.12
C ILE A 611 13.75 -8.78 -19.06
N SER A 612 14.35 -7.62 -19.30
CA SER A 612 15.05 -6.89 -18.24
C SER A 612 14.00 -6.14 -17.43
N SER A 613 13.23 -6.87 -16.62
CA SER A 613 12.42 -6.22 -15.57
C SER A 613 13.36 -5.36 -14.72
N MET A 614 12.86 -4.27 -14.14
CA MET A 614 13.65 -3.45 -13.22
C MET A 614 14.25 -4.31 -12.09
N SER A 615 13.56 -5.39 -11.69
CA SER A 615 14.11 -6.41 -10.81
C SER A 615 15.34 -7.10 -11.38
N ASN A 616 15.30 -7.59 -12.61
CA ASN A 616 16.44 -8.26 -13.23
C ASN A 616 17.65 -7.34 -13.38
N LEU A 617 17.45 -6.05 -13.69
CA LEU A 617 18.53 -5.06 -13.72
C LEU A 617 19.11 -4.79 -12.33
N LEU A 618 18.25 -4.67 -11.31
CA LEU A 618 18.69 -4.47 -9.93
C LEU A 618 19.43 -5.71 -9.41
N ASP A 619 18.92 -6.91 -9.71
CA ASP A 619 19.51 -8.20 -9.32
C ASP A 619 20.91 -8.37 -9.93
N GLN A 620 21.09 -8.04 -11.21
CA GLN A 620 22.39 -8.01 -11.89
C GLN A 620 23.35 -6.99 -11.27
N TRP A 621 22.84 -5.83 -10.87
CA TRP A 621 23.64 -4.76 -10.26
C TRP A 621 24.05 -5.07 -8.81
N THR A 622 23.21 -5.78 -8.06
CA THR A 622 23.50 -6.22 -6.69
C THR A 622 24.54 -7.36 -6.60
N GLY A 623 25.05 -7.85 -7.73
CA GLY A 623 26.23 -8.73 -7.78
C GLY A 623 25.99 -10.16 -7.30
N THR A 624 24.74 -10.64 -7.26
CA THR A 624 24.42 -12.05 -6.97
C THR A 624 24.33 -12.84 -8.27
N THR A 625 25.47 -13.06 -8.92
CA THR A 625 25.60 -14.13 -9.94
C THR A 625 26.56 -15.16 -9.39
N GLU A 626 26.04 -16.33 -8.99
CA GLU A 626 26.84 -17.54 -9.10
C GLU A 626 27.16 -17.72 -10.59
N GLU A 627 28.45 -17.63 -10.94
CA GLU A 627 28.95 -17.90 -12.28
C GLU A 627 28.63 -19.35 -12.65
N TYR A 628 27.58 -19.56 -13.46
CA TYR A 628 27.49 -20.78 -14.25
C TYR A 628 28.34 -20.58 -15.50
N ASP A 629 29.56 -21.10 -15.42
CA ASP A 629 30.56 -21.13 -16.49
C ASP A 629 30.00 -21.89 -17.71
N SER A 630 29.66 -21.15 -18.76
CA SER A 630 29.15 -21.73 -20.01
C SER A 630 30.31 -22.06 -20.93
N THR A 631 30.80 -23.30 -20.88
CA THR A 631 31.55 -23.89 -22.00
C THR A 631 30.59 -24.60 -22.96
N PRO A 632 30.69 -24.38 -24.28
CA PRO A 632 29.78 -24.99 -25.24
C PRO A 632 30.32 -26.37 -25.63
N THR A 633 29.74 -27.44 -25.08
CA THR A 633 29.90 -28.78 -25.64
C THR A 633 28.59 -29.29 -26.20
N SER A 634 28.57 -29.41 -27.52
CA SER A 634 27.60 -30.17 -28.30
C SER A 634 27.49 -31.60 -27.77
N HIS A 635 26.30 -32.02 -27.33
CA HIS A 635 25.87 -33.40 -27.49
C HIS A 635 24.34 -33.53 -27.36
N ASP A 636 23.77 -34.14 -28.39
CA ASP A 636 22.42 -34.72 -28.42
C ASP A 636 22.15 -35.58 -27.19
N GLY A 637 21.01 -35.32 -26.54
CA GLY A 637 20.54 -36.13 -25.43
C GLY A 637 19.19 -35.64 -24.92
N LYS A 638 18.12 -36.31 -25.37
CA LYS A 638 16.76 -36.19 -24.83
C LYS A 638 16.79 -36.18 -23.30
N LYS A 639 16.37 -35.08 -22.67
CA LYS A 639 15.99 -35.05 -21.25
C LYS A 639 14.57 -34.52 -21.11
N GLN A 640 13.71 -35.40 -20.60
CA GLN A 640 12.38 -35.08 -20.09
C GLN A 640 12.49 -33.95 -19.05
N LYS A 641 11.77 -32.85 -19.28
CA LYS A 641 11.47 -31.86 -18.25
C LYS A 641 10.37 -32.43 -17.36
N GLN A 642 10.69 -32.64 -16.09
CA GLN A 642 9.72 -32.85 -15.03
C GLN A 642 9.06 -31.50 -14.76
N ASN A 643 7.85 -31.30 -15.28
CA ASN A 643 6.99 -30.17 -14.95
C ASN A 643 6.46 -30.38 -13.53
N VAL A 644 6.76 -29.45 -12.63
CA VAL A 644 6.17 -29.39 -11.29
C VAL A 644 5.57 -27.99 -11.13
N TYR A 645 4.23 -27.98 -11.03
CA TYR A 645 3.30 -26.86 -10.82
C TYR A 645 3.19 -25.76 -11.89
N ASP A 646 2.58 -26.12 -13.01
CA ASP A 646 1.77 -25.20 -13.81
C ASP A 646 0.49 -25.96 -14.22
N GLN A 647 -0.46 -26.07 -13.28
CA GLN A 647 -1.80 -26.61 -13.56
C GLN A 647 -2.77 -25.43 -13.61
N THR A 648 -3.08 -24.98 -14.82
CA THR A 648 -4.36 -24.32 -15.11
C THR A 648 -5.46 -25.30 -14.73
N LEU A 649 -6.20 -25.00 -13.65
CA LEU A 649 -7.40 -25.72 -13.27
C LEU A 649 -8.36 -25.79 -14.47
N THR A 650 -8.73 -27.01 -14.85
CA THR A 650 -9.71 -27.26 -15.90
C THR A 650 -11.13 -27.23 -15.33
N HIS A 651 -12.15 -27.20 -16.19
CA HIS A 651 -13.54 -27.27 -15.75
C HIS A 651 -13.86 -28.56 -14.97
N GLU A 652 -13.20 -29.67 -15.30
CA GLU A 652 -13.39 -30.97 -14.61
C GLU A 652 -12.80 -30.97 -13.18
N ASP A 653 -11.73 -30.19 -12.94
CA ASP A 653 -11.14 -30.07 -11.61
C ASP A 653 -12.05 -29.30 -10.62
N LEU A 654 -13.00 -28.50 -11.13
CA LEU A 654 -13.96 -27.71 -10.35
C LEU A 654 -15.24 -28.48 -10.02
N ASP A 655 -15.67 -29.40 -10.89
CA ASP A 655 -16.82 -30.30 -10.63
C ASP A 655 -16.51 -31.26 -9.46
N LEU A 656 -15.25 -31.70 -9.31
CA LEU A 656 -14.78 -32.49 -8.16
C LEU A 656 -14.76 -31.69 -6.84
N LEU A 657 -14.81 -30.35 -6.91
CA LEU A 657 -14.89 -29.44 -5.77
C LEU A 657 -16.31 -28.92 -5.50
N GLY A 658 -17.32 -29.39 -6.25
CA GLY A 658 -18.73 -29.02 -6.07
C GLY A 658 -19.05 -27.57 -6.45
N VAL A 659 -18.30 -26.98 -7.38
CA VAL A 659 -18.52 -25.60 -7.87
C VAL A 659 -19.46 -25.57 -9.05
#